data_AF-A0A7V9K9E9-F1
#
_entry.id   AF-A0A7V9K9E9-F1
#
_cell.length_a   1.000
_cell.length_b   1.000
_cell.length_c   1.000
_cell.angle_alpha   90.00
_cell.angle_beta   90.00
_cell.angle_gamma   90.00
#
_symmetry.space_group_name_H-M   'P 1'
#
loop_
_entity.id
_entity.type
_entity.pdbx_description
1 polymer ?
#
loop_
_entity_poly.entity_id
_entity_poly.type
_entity_poly.pdbx_seq_one_letter_code
_entity_poly.pdbx_strand_id
1 'polypeptide(L)'
;VWIYDFGLVDESRNEFQTGEVREIFQDAFARAYRGLVENDGFNRLVLRARLTWRQVTILRAYCKYLRQAGTTFSQAYMEATLFANPHVARLLVDLFEWRFDPKSGTRAEHETERLKGEIEAALDEVVSLDEDRILRNFLVVTLATVRTNYYQTDDGGEPKVHLSFKFDPREIPLLPLPRPRFEIFVYSPRAEGVHLRGGEVARGGIRWSDRREDFRTEVLGLMKAQMVKNAVIVPVGAKGGFVVKRPPAEGGREALQKEVIACYRTLICGMLDLTDNLVNGNVVPPPDVARYDEDDPYLVVAADKGTATFSDIANGISAEYGFWLGDAFASGGSVGYDHKEMGITAKGAWESVKRHFRELGRNVQKEDFTTVGIGDMSGDVFGNGMLLSRHTKLVAAFNHLHVFLDPDPDPGASFAERERLFGLPRSTWADYDTGLISEGGGVFPRTAKSIPLTPQVKELLGTEADSLTPNDLIHGLLKAEVDLLWNGGIGTYVKASTEGDAEVGDRTNDSLRVGGKDLRCRVVGEGGNLGFTQGGRIEYALKGGRIYMDAVDNSAGVDCSDHEVNIKILLDTIVRSGDMTGKQRNELLAGMTEEVGELVLRDNYDQTLAISNALALAHPMVDVHVRYIRHLEQSGALNRELEFLPSDETLAERRSEGGGLTAPEFAILLSYTKITLYRQLLDSDLPEDPYLSVELERYFPTPLRERFGERLGEHRLRREIVATRVANELVNKAGPSFVFRLGEETGATPAEISRAFTAAVEVFGLRKAWEEIEALDDEVEAGNQTGMLLGWRRLVERSTRWLLRNRRPPLDVSGTVSFFREEAPGLASNIHRFMIDGEKKGVEEEMERLVEAGVPAELARRVATFGAMFSALDVVDVAVAAGERPEEAAEVYFALGDRLRIHWLRGHIEALPRDNRWRALARAALRDDVYGLQAALT
;
A
#
# COMPACT_ATOMS: atom_id res chain seq x y z
N VAL A 1 5.06 59.40 24.12
CA VAL A 1 5.23 58.17 24.91
C VAL A 1 3.85 57.78 25.39
N TRP A 2 3.28 56.69 24.88
CA TRP A 2 2.05 56.12 25.41
C TRP A 2 2.45 55.16 26.53
N ILE A 3 2.01 55.43 27.76
CA ILE A 3 2.22 54.52 28.90
C ILE A 3 0.92 53.75 29.06
N TYR A 4 0.97 52.44 28.81
CA TYR A 4 -0.11 51.52 29.15
C TYR A 4 0.22 50.89 30.50
N ASP A 5 -0.65 51.09 31.48
CA ASP A 5 -0.58 50.48 32.81
C ASP A 5 -1.45 49.22 32.83
N PHE A 6 -0.87 48.08 33.21
CA PHE A 6 -1.52 46.78 33.25
C PHE A 6 -1.42 46.20 34.66
N GLY A 7 -2.56 46.08 35.34
CA GLY A 7 -2.68 45.37 36.60
C GLY A 7 -2.99 43.90 36.37
N LEU A 8 -2.27 43.00 37.07
CA LEU A 8 -2.55 41.57 37.08
C LEU A 8 -3.06 41.16 38.47
N VAL A 9 -4.11 40.34 38.49
CA VAL A 9 -4.68 39.77 39.72
C VAL A 9 -4.43 38.27 39.70
N ASP A 10 -3.66 37.77 40.66
CA ASP A 10 -3.54 36.34 40.93
C ASP A 10 -4.56 35.95 41.99
N GLU A 11 -5.42 34.97 41.69
CA GLU A 11 -6.44 34.46 42.62
C GLU A 11 -5.87 33.44 43.62
N SER A 12 -4.59 33.07 43.49
CA SER A 12 -3.95 32.12 44.39
C SER A 12 -3.64 32.74 45.75
N ARG A 13 -3.98 32.04 46.86
CA ARG A 13 -3.85 32.53 48.25
C ARG A 13 -2.41 32.48 48.81
N ASN A 14 -1.39 32.23 47.99
CA ASN A 14 -0.01 32.06 48.43
C ASN A 14 0.82 33.34 48.22
N GLU A 15 1.90 33.53 48.98
CA GLU A 15 2.85 34.65 48.76
C GLU A 15 3.46 34.59 47.36
N PHE A 16 3.14 35.59 46.54
CA PHE A 16 3.64 35.71 45.18
C PHE A 16 5.03 36.36 45.18
N GLN A 17 6.07 35.56 44.90
CA GLN A 17 7.46 36.04 44.83
C GLN A 17 7.72 36.80 43.52
N THR A 18 7.41 38.10 43.51
CA THR A 18 7.47 38.98 42.33
C THR A 18 8.85 39.10 41.68
N GLY A 19 9.94 38.93 42.44
CA GLY A 19 11.32 39.11 41.95
C GLY A 19 11.77 38.04 40.95
N GLU A 20 11.36 36.79 41.14
CA GLU A 20 11.84 35.65 40.33
C GLU A 20 11.00 35.40 39.06
N VAL A 21 9.76 35.91 39.03
CA VAL A 21 8.79 35.62 37.95
C VAL A 21 8.64 36.77 36.96
N ARG A 22 9.13 37.97 37.31
CA ARG A 22 8.96 39.20 36.52
C ARG A 22 9.43 39.05 35.08
N GLU A 23 10.66 38.60 34.85
CA GLU A 23 11.24 38.50 33.50
C GLU A 23 10.54 37.44 32.67
N ILE A 24 10.31 36.26 33.27
CA ILE A 24 9.62 35.13 32.64
C ILE A 24 8.20 35.54 32.19
N PHE A 25 7.47 36.26 33.05
CA PHE A 25 6.15 36.77 32.73
C PHE A 25 6.18 37.85 31.64
N GLN A 26 7.10 38.82 31.73
CA GLN A 26 7.21 39.90 30.75
C GLN A 26 7.51 39.37 29.34
N ASP A 27 8.42 38.41 29.22
CA ASP A 27 8.73 37.77 27.93
C ASP A 27 7.52 36.97 27.41
N ALA A 28 6.90 36.13 28.26
CA ALA A 28 5.73 35.36 27.87
C ALA A 28 4.57 36.27 27.39
N PHE A 29 4.29 37.36 28.12
CA PHE A 29 3.28 38.34 27.75
C PHE A 29 3.59 39.01 26.41
N ALA A 30 4.83 39.48 26.21
CA ALA A 30 5.24 40.15 24.97
C ALA A 30 5.08 39.21 23.75
N ARG A 31 5.44 37.93 23.88
CA ARG A 31 5.30 36.95 22.79
C ARG A 31 3.85 36.57 22.53
N ALA A 32 3.04 36.38 23.57
CA ALA A 32 1.60 36.13 23.42
C ALA A 32 0.88 37.32 22.77
N TYR A 33 1.22 38.55 23.18
CA TYR A 33 0.65 39.77 22.60
C TYR A 33 0.98 39.92 21.10
N ARG A 34 2.18 39.52 20.68
CA ARG A 34 2.59 39.48 19.26
C ARG A 34 2.07 38.26 18.50
N GLY A 35 1.34 37.36 19.17
CA GLY A 35 0.78 36.15 18.57
C GLY A 35 1.79 35.05 18.27
N LEU A 36 3.03 35.17 18.78
CA LEU A 36 4.10 34.17 18.64
C LEU A 36 3.90 32.94 19.53
N VAL A 37 3.06 33.06 20.56
CA VAL A 37 2.63 31.97 21.44
C VAL A 37 1.10 32.05 21.57
N GLU A 38 0.43 30.92 21.84
CA GLU A 38 -1.01 30.91 22.08
C GLU A 38 -1.39 31.55 23.42
N ASN A 39 -2.58 32.17 23.46
CA ASN A 39 -3.16 32.73 24.66
C ASN A 39 -4.26 31.78 25.19
N ASP A 40 -3.86 30.77 25.96
CA ASP A 40 -4.71 29.74 26.54
C ASP A 40 -4.37 29.50 28.03
N GLY A 41 -5.06 28.56 28.69
CA GLY A 41 -4.93 28.34 30.14
C GLY A 41 -3.56 27.86 30.57
N PHE A 42 -2.76 27.29 29.66
CA PHE A 42 -1.37 26.89 29.92
C PHE A 42 -0.48 28.05 30.39
N ASN A 43 -0.77 29.29 29.97
CA ASN A 43 0.01 30.47 30.37
C ASN A 43 -0.02 30.72 31.90
N ARG A 44 -1.00 30.15 32.62
CA ARG A 44 -1.03 30.19 34.10
C ARG A 44 0.16 29.48 34.75
N LEU A 45 0.74 28.50 34.07
CA LEU A 45 1.92 27.77 34.55
C LEU A 45 3.18 28.63 34.59
N VAL A 46 3.23 29.74 33.83
CA VAL A 46 4.31 30.71 33.91
C VAL A 46 4.44 31.24 35.34
N LEU A 47 3.31 31.54 35.96
CA LEU A 47 3.27 32.04 37.32
C LEU A 47 3.29 30.90 38.35
N ARG A 48 2.45 29.88 38.12
CA ARG A 48 2.18 28.83 39.11
C ARG A 48 3.30 27.80 39.22
N ALA A 49 3.88 27.41 38.10
CA ALA A 49 4.96 26.43 38.03
C ALA A 49 6.33 27.09 37.76
N ARG A 50 6.38 28.43 37.55
CA ARG A 50 7.57 29.24 37.21
C ARG A 50 8.19 28.90 35.85
N LEU A 51 7.39 28.38 34.92
CA LEU A 51 7.87 27.89 33.62
C LEU A 51 8.05 29.05 32.62
N THR A 52 9.07 28.97 31.77
CA THR A 52 9.19 29.91 30.63
C THR A 52 8.10 29.64 29.58
N TRP A 53 7.82 30.60 28.70
CA TRP A 53 6.86 30.38 27.62
C TRP A 53 7.25 29.19 26.72
N ARG A 54 8.56 28.91 26.57
CA ARG A 54 9.08 27.76 25.82
C ARG A 54 8.76 26.45 26.52
N GLN A 55 9.03 26.39 27.82
CA GLN A 55 8.72 25.23 28.66
C GLN A 55 7.21 24.94 28.69
N VAL A 56 6.39 25.99 28.80
CA VAL A 56 4.93 25.87 28.68
C VAL A 56 4.50 25.35 27.31
N THR A 57 5.23 25.71 26.24
CA THR A 57 4.93 25.25 24.88
C THR A 57 5.15 23.74 24.70
N ILE A 58 6.07 23.12 25.44
CA ILE A 58 6.23 21.64 25.46
C ILE A 58 4.92 20.99 25.92
N LEU A 59 4.43 21.38 27.11
CA LEU A 59 3.20 20.84 27.69
C LEU A 59 1.98 21.15 26.81
N ARG A 60 1.92 22.35 26.24
CA ARG A 60 0.86 22.72 25.30
C ARG A 60 0.86 21.81 24.07
N ALA A 61 2.02 21.58 23.46
CA ALA A 61 2.13 20.77 22.26
C ALA A 61 1.83 19.28 22.53
N TYR A 62 2.27 18.72 23.67
CA TYR A 62 1.85 17.38 24.11
C TYR A 62 0.36 17.28 24.39
N CYS A 63 -0.27 18.31 24.97
CA CYS A 63 -1.72 18.35 25.11
C CYS A 63 -2.42 18.30 23.75
N LYS A 64 -1.96 19.09 22.77
CA LYS A 64 -2.52 19.06 21.40
C LYS A 64 -2.37 17.68 20.76
N TYR A 65 -1.20 17.05 20.92
CA TYR A 65 -0.98 15.67 20.47
C TYR A 65 -1.93 14.69 21.15
N LEU A 66 -2.07 14.73 22.48
CA LEU A 66 -2.98 13.85 23.23
C LEU A 66 -4.44 13.99 22.79
N ARG A 67 -4.88 15.21 22.42
CA ARG A 67 -6.21 15.41 21.82
C ARG A 67 -6.36 14.68 20.50
N GLN A 68 -5.36 14.80 19.61
CA GLN A 68 -5.35 14.09 18.33
C GLN A 68 -5.19 12.57 18.48
N ALA A 69 -4.55 12.13 19.56
CA ALA A 69 -4.35 10.73 19.91
C ALA A 69 -5.64 10.03 20.42
N GLY A 70 -6.73 10.78 20.62
CA GLY A 70 -8.04 10.25 21.02
C GLY A 70 -8.30 10.28 22.53
N THR A 71 -7.61 11.11 23.30
CA THR A 71 -7.92 11.28 24.73
C THR A 71 -9.36 11.78 24.93
N THR A 72 -10.04 11.27 25.95
CA THR A 72 -11.40 11.68 26.31
C THR A 72 -11.44 13.00 27.08
N PHE A 73 -10.29 13.48 27.57
CA PHE A 73 -10.19 14.69 28.37
C PHE A 73 -10.14 15.95 27.50
N SER A 74 -10.83 17.01 27.93
CA SER A 74 -10.79 18.30 27.24
C SER A 74 -9.46 19.03 27.49
N GLN A 75 -9.07 19.93 26.56
CA GLN A 75 -7.90 20.80 26.77
C GLN A 75 -7.99 21.56 28.09
N ALA A 76 -9.13 22.18 28.37
CA ALA A 76 -9.33 22.98 29.57
C ALA A 76 -9.15 22.15 30.85
N TYR A 77 -9.54 20.87 30.83
CA TYR A 77 -9.37 19.99 31.98
C TYR A 77 -7.92 19.54 32.17
N MET A 78 -7.19 19.26 31.07
CA MET A 78 -5.75 18.99 31.14
C MET A 78 -4.95 20.21 31.62
N GLU A 79 -5.32 21.42 31.17
CA GLU A 79 -4.75 22.69 31.66
C GLU A 79 -4.99 22.87 33.17
N ALA A 80 -6.22 22.64 33.63
CA ALA A 80 -6.58 22.73 35.04
C ALA A 80 -5.81 21.69 35.89
N THR A 81 -5.63 20.48 35.36
CA THR A 81 -4.89 19.39 36.02
C THR A 81 -3.42 19.75 36.24
N LEU A 82 -2.74 20.25 35.21
CA LEU A 82 -1.34 20.70 35.31
C LEU A 82 -1.22 21.93 36.23
N PHE A 83 -2.21 22.82 36.21
CA PHE A 83 -2.26 23.98 37.10
C PHE A 83 -2.45 23.59 38.58
N ALA A 84 -3.27 22.57 38.85
CA ALA A 84 -3.49 22.01 40.20
C ALA A 84 -2.25 21.26 40.72
N ASN A 85 -1.46 20.67 39.81
CA ASN A 85 -0.27 19.87 40.10
C ASN A 85 1.02 20.52 39.54
N PRO A 86 1.39 21.75 39.97
CA PRO A 86 2.48 22.51 39.35
C PRO A 86 3.87 21.90 39.56
N HIS A 87 4.06 21.09 40.61
CA HIS A 87 5.30 20.37 40.86
C HIS A 87 5.49 19.24 39.84
N VAL A 88 4.44 18.47 39.51
CA VAL A 88 4.49 17.45 38.44
C VAL A 88 4.72 18.11 37.09
N ALA A 89 4.05 19.23 36.81
CA ALA A 89 4.25 19.98 35.57
C ALA A 89 5.72 20.44 35.39
N ARG A 90 6.38 20.84 36.49
CA ARG A 90 7.81 21.15 36.51
C ARG A 90 8.66 19.91 36.23
N LEU A 91 8.43 18.82 36.96
CA LEU A 91 9.20 17.57 36.80
C LEU A 91 9.09 17.01 35.38
N LEU A 92 7.91 17.09 34.74
CA LEU A 92 7.71 16.69 33.35
C LEU A 92 8.57 17.50 32.37
N VAL A 93 8.66 18.82 32.58
CA VAL A 93 9.52 19.70 31.78
C VAL A 93 10.99 19.42 32.04
N ASP A 94 11.38 19.25 33.30
CA ASP A 94 12.77 18.94 33.66
C ASP A 94 13.20 17.59 33.05
N LEU A 95 12.32 16.58 33.07
CA LEU A 95 12.53 15.29 32.40
C LEU A 95 12.76 15.48 30.90
N PHE A 96 11.92 16.28 30.24
CA PHE A 96 12.07 16.59 28.83
C PHE A 96 13.41 17.29 28.54
N GLU A 97 13.75 18.34 29.30
CA GLU A 97 14.96 19.11 29.06
C GLU A 97 16.22 18.27 29.28
N TRP A 98 16.26 17.44 30.33
CA TRP A 98 17.38 16.51 30.58
C TRP A 98 17.57 15.46 29.48
N ARG A 99 16.47 14.92 28.95
CA ARG A 99 16.53 13.97 27.84
C ARG A 99 17.05 14.63 26.56
N PHE A 100 16.56 15.81 26.23
CA PHE A 100 16.77 16.36 24.90
C PHE A 100 17.85 17.44 24.79
N ASP A 101 18.41 17.93 25.89
CA ASP A 101 19.55 18.87 25.84
C ASP A 101 20.78 18.16 25.26
N PRO A 102 21.27 18.56 24.06
CA PRO A 102 22.44 17.96 23.44
C PRO A 102 23.70 18.07 24.31
N LYS A 103 23.72 18.96 25.30
CA LYS A 103 24.83 19.18 26.23
C LYS A 103 24.78 18.28 27.47
N SER A 104 23.68 17.58 27.73
CA SER A 104 23.53 16.69 28.91
C SER A 104 24.51 15.51 28.92
N GLY A 105 24.93 15.04 27.74
CA GLY A 105 25.86 13.92 27.60
C GLY A 105 25.41 12.67 28.37
N THR A 106 26.35 11.99 29.03
CA THR A 106 26.09 10.73 29.75
C THR A 106 25.23 10.89 31.01
N ARG A 107 24.96 12.12 31.47
CA ARG A 107 24.11 12.37 32.66
C ARG A 107 22.62 12.25 32.31
N ALA A 108 22.26 12.38 31.04
CA ALA A 108 20.88 12.34 30.58
C ALA A 108 20.15 11.07 31.03
N GLU A 109 20.76 9.89 30.87
CA GLU A 109 20.15 8.60 31.25
C GLU A 109 19.88 8.51 32.76
N HIS A 110 20.87 8.85 33.59
CA HIS A 110 20.74 8.80 35.04
C HIS A 110 19.67 9.77 35.56
N GLU A 111 19.67 11.02 35.07
CA GLU A 111 18.68 12.01 35.48
C GLU A 111 17.28 11.68 34.96
N THR A 112 17.18 11.07 33.78
CA THR A 112 15.89 10.58 33.25
C THR A 112 15.28 9.54 34.17
N GLU A 113 16.03 8.52 34.58
CA GLU A 113 15.47 7.47 35.45
C GLU A 113 15.13 8.01 36.84
N ARG A 114 15.96 8.91 37.39
CA ARG A 114 15.67 9.61 38.65
C ARG A 114 14.37 10.41 38.57
N LEU A 115 14.23 11.27 37.56
CA LEU A 115 13.06 12.13 37.38
C LEU A 115 11.80 11.32 37.07
N LYS A 116 11.93 10.24 36.29
CA LYS A 116 10.81 9.31 36.05
C LYS A 116 10.30 8.72 37.37
N GLY A 117 11.18 8.23 38.24
CA GLY A 117 10.79 7.72 39.56
C GLY A 117 10.17 8.79 40.47
N GLU A 118 10.69 10.02 40.44
CA GLU A 118 10.10 11.15 41.17
C GLU A 118 8.72 11.53 40.66
N ILE A 119 8.51 11.51 39.34
CA ILE A 119 7.19 11.76 38.75
C ILE A 119 6.24 10.62 39.14
N GLU A 120 6.64 9.36 39.03
CA GLU A 120 5.81 8.22 39.42
C GLU A 120 5.39 8.29 40.89
N ALA A 121 6.30 8.64 41.80
CA ALA A 121 5.98 8.84 43.20
C ALA A 121 5.01 10.03 43.42
N ALA A 122 5.21 11.14 42.71
CA ALA A 122 4.31 12.29 42.79
C ALA A 122 2.91 11.99 42.23
N LEU A 123 2.82 11.16 41.18
CA LEU A 123 1.56 10.69 40.60
C LEU A 123 0.76 9.83 41.58
N ASP A 124 1.42 9.00 42.38
CA ASP A 124 0.77 8.16 43.40
C ASP A 124 0.14 8.99 44.53
N GLU A 125 0.53 10.26 44.70
CA GLU A 125 -0.09 11.22 45.63
C GLU A 125 -1.31 11.95 45.05
N VAL A 126 -1.59 11.82 43.74
CA VAL A 126 -2.71 12.50 43.07
C VAL A 126 -4.03 11.83 43.42
N VAL A 127 -4.90 12.57 44.12
CA VAL A 127 -6.18 12.03 44.65
C VAL A 127 -7.19 11.72 43.54
N SER A 128 -7.23 12.51 42.48
CA SER A 128 -8.17 12.33 41.37
C SER A 128 -7.62 11.34 40.35
N LEU A 129 -8.32 10.22 40.13
CA LEU A 129 -7.94 9.21 39.14
C LEU A 129 -7.86 9.77 37.71
N ASP A 130 -8.71 10.75 37.38
CA ASP A 130 -8.68 11.38 36.06
C ASP A 130 -7.47 12.31 35.93
N GLU A 131 -7.09 13.02 37.00
CA GLU A 131 -5.87 13.84 37.01
C GLU A 131 -4.61 12.97 36.92
N ASP A 132 -4.57 11.86 37.66
CA ASP A 132 -3.50 10.86 37.58
C ASP A 132 -3.35 10.33 36.15
N ARG A 133 -4.45 9.92 35.52
CA ARG A 133 -4.46 9.47 34.12
C ARG A 133 -3.96 10.53 33.15
N ILE A 134 -4.37 11.79 33.32
CA ILE A 134 -3.89 12.90 32.49
C ILE A 134 -2.38 13.05 32.62
N LEU A 135 -1.87 13.15 33.85
CA LEU A 135 -0.45 13.37 34.11
C LEU A 135 0.41 12.17 33.67
N ARG A 136 -0.08 10.93 33.85
CA ARG A 136 0.54 9.71 33.30
C ARG A 136 0.61 9.74 31.78
N ASN A 137 -0.42 10.23 31.09
CA ASN A 137 -0.38 10.38 29.63
C ASN A 137 0.71 11.38 29.19
N PHE A 138 0.91 12.48 29.92
CA PHE A 138 2.02 13.41 29.67
C PHE A 138 3.38 12.74 29.86
N LEU A 139 3.55 11.96 30.94
CA LEU A 139 4.79 11.21 31.19
C LEU A 139 5.07 10.21 30.06
N VAL A 140 4.05 9.43 29.66
CA VAL A 140 4.16 8.45 28.57
C VAL A 140 4.60 9.09 27.26
N VAL A 141 3.95 10.18 26.84
CA VAL A 141 4.29 10.87 25.58
C VAL A 141 5.69 11.50 25.64
N THR A 142 6.10 12.00 26.81
CA THR A 142 7.47 12.52 27.02
C THR A 142 8.51 11.42 26.84
N LEU A 143 8.29 10.26 27.44
CA LEU A 143 9.20 9.10 27.34
C LEU A 143 9.21 8.48 25.94
N ALA A 144 8.06 8.45 25.26
CA ALA A 144 7.92 7.95 23.89
C ALA A 144 8.51 8.90 22.83
N THR A 145 8.89 10.13 23.20
CA THR A 145 9.60 11.05 22.29
C THR A 145 11.03 10.54 22.09
N VAL A 146 11.45 10.43 20.82
CA VAL A 146 12.79 9.96 20.44
C VAL A 146 13.67 11.07 19.85
N ARG A 147 13.07 12.13 19.28
CA ARG A 147 13.78 13.33 18.78
C ARG A 147 12.90 14.58 18.94
N THR A 148 13.53 15.75 19.08
CA THR A 148 12.85 17.05 19.07
C THR A 148 13.77 18.16 18.56
N ASN A 149 13.20 19.19 17.92
CA ASN A 149 13.93 20.35 17.42
C ASN A 149 14.00 21.49 18.46
N TYR A 150 13.61 21.23 19.72
CA TYR A 150 13.51 22.24 20.78
C TYR A 150 14.80 23.04 20.98
N TYR A 151 15.99 22.47 20.77
CA TYR A 151 17.25 23.19 20.97
C TYR A 151 17.78 23.90 19.71
N GLN A 152 17.12 23.75 18.56
CA GLN A 152 17.49 24.44 17.33
C GLN A 152 17.01 25.89 17.33
N THR A 153 17.80 26.75 16.67
CA THR A 153 17.47 28.16 16.43
C THR A 153 17.23 28.43 14.94
N ASP A 154 16.58 29.56 14.64
CA ASP A 154 16.56 30.13 13.31
C ASP A 154 17.87 30.86 12.97
N ASP A 155 17.96 31.41 11.76
CA ASP A 155 19.13 32.15 11.27
C ASP A 155 19.46 33.40 12.11
N GLY A 156 18.48 33.90 12.88
CA GLY A 156 18.63 35.03 13.79
C GLY A 156 19.13 34.64 15.18
N GLY A 157 19.32 33.34 15.45
CA GLY A 157 19.67 32.80 16.75
C GLY A 157 18.50 32.75 17.73
N GLU A 158 17.27 33.01 17.27
CA GLU A 158 16.06 32.88 18.08
C GLU A 158 15.51 31.45 18.01
N PRO A 159 14.78 30.98 19.03
CA PRO A 159 14.04 29.73 18.95
C PRO A 159 13.12 29.66 17.73
N LYS A 160 13.12 28.51 17.03
CA LYS A 160 12.19 28.25 15.93
C LYS A 160 10.74 28.41 16.41
N VAL A 161 9.88 28.93 15.54
CA VAL A 161 8.45 29.18 15.84
C VAL A 161 7.65 27.89 15.97
N HIS A 162 8.08 26.82 15.29
CA HIS A 162 7.49 25.50 15.37
C HIS A 162 8.31 24.57 16.27
N LEU A 163 7.60 23.72 17.01
CA LEU A 163 8.15 22.67 17.85
C LEU A 163 7.71 21.31 17.27
N SER A 164 8.68 20.45 17.04
CA SER A 164 8.48 19.15 16.42
C SER A 164 8.93 18.04 17.38
N PHE A 165 8.19 16.94 17.36
CA PHE A 165 8.52 15.71 18.09
C PHE A 165 8.45 14.52 17.15
N LYS A 166 9.45 13.65 17.20
CA LYS A 166 9.38 12.30 16.65
C LYS A 166 9.07 11.35 17.80
N PHE A 167 8.02 10.56 17.68
CA PHE A 167 7.60 9.56 18.67
C PHE A 167 7.89 8.14 18.19
N ASP A 168 8.08 7.21 19.14
CA ASP A 168 7.79 5.79 18.95
C ASP A 168 6.34 5.50 19.41
N PRO A 169 5.38 5.40 18.48
CA PRO A 169 3.96 5.21 18.81
C PRO A 169 3.68 3.92 19.58
N ARG A 170 4.55 2.91 19.49
CA ARG A 170 4.34 1.60 20.14
C ARG A 170 4.41 1.72 21.66
N GLU A 171 5.18 2.69 22.16
CA GLU A 171 5.32 3.05 23.57
C GLU A 171 4.17 3.91 24.12
N ILE A 172 3.14 4.20 23.30
CA ILE A 172 1.99 5.03 23.71
C ILE A 172 0.71 4.17 23.72
N PRO A 173 0.30 3.60 24.87
CA PRO A 173 -0.79 2.63 24.94
C PRO A 173 -2.16 3.16 24.52
N LEU A 174 -2.40 4.46 24.68
CA LEU A 174 -3.70 5.08 24.36
C LEU A 174 -3.94 5.21 22.84
N LEU A 175 -2.91 5.04 22.01
CA LEU A 175 -3.06 5.16 20.56
C LEU A 175 -3.89 4.02 19.98
N PRO A 176 -4.83 4.32 19.06
CA PRO A 176 -5.56 3.30 18.33
C PRO A 176 -4.61 2.49 17.44
N LEU A 177 -5.00 1.24 17.17
CA LEU A 177 -4.32 0.41 16.19
C LEU A 177 -4.70 0.82 14.75
N PRO A 178 -3.83 0.60 13.75
CA PRO A 178 -2.43 0.16 13.90
C PRO A 178 -1.53 1.29 14.41
N ARG A 179 -0.51 0.95 15.22
CA ARG A 179 0.49 1.92 15.68
C ARG A 179 1.64 2.00 14.65
N PRO A 180 1.92 3.17 14.07
CA PRO A 180 3.02 3.32 13.12
C PRO A 180 4.37 3.08 13.79
N ARG A 181 5.42 2.84 12.99
CA ARG A 181 6.80 2.70 13.49
C ARG A 181 7.32 4.02 14.04
N PHE A 182 7.01 5.13 13.35
CA PHE A 182 7.34 6.48 13.75
C PHE A 182 6.17 7.43 13.48
N GLU A 183 6.03 8.44 14.32
CA GLU A 183 5.12 9.56 14.12
C GLU A 183 5.86 10.87 14.36
N ILE A 184 5.83 11.79 13.40
CA ILE A 184 6.32 13.16 13.59
C ILE A 184 5.12 14.06 13.81
N PHE A 185 5.07 14.77 14.94
CA PHE A 185 4.09 15.81 15.21
C PHE A 185 4.77 17.17 15.17
N VAL A 186 4.22 18.09 14.37
CA VAL A 186 4.71 19.47 14.26
C VAL A 186 3.63 20.41 14.79
N TYR A 187 3.99 21.17 15.83
CA TYR A 187 3.14 22.16 16.46
C TYR A 187 3.66 23.57 16.18
N SER A 188 2.74 24.48 15.85
CA SER A 188 2.98 25.92 15.87
C SER A 188 1.68 26.67 16.26
N PRO A 189 1.76 27.97 16.57
CA PRO A 189 0.56 28.78 16.78
C PRO A 189 -0.36 28.87 15.55
N ARG A 190 0.18 28.62 14.34
CA ARG A 190 -0.52 28.75 13.05
C ARG A 190 -1.01 27.42 12.49
N ALA A 191 -0.33 26.32 12.80
CA ALA A 191 -0.62 24.99 12.27
C ALA A 191 -0.31 23.87 13.26
N GLU A 192 -1.03 22.76 13.12
CA GLU A 192 -0.71 21.46 13.72
C GLU A 192 -0.65 20.43 12.60
N GLY A 193 0.31 19.51 12.63
CA GLY A 193 0.44 18.47 11.61
C GLY A 193 1.07 17.19 12.14
N VAL A 194 0.75 16.07 11.50
CA VAL A 194 1.33 14.75 11.77
C VAL A 194 1.90 14.15 10.49
N HIS A 195 2.89 13.27 10.64
CA HIS A 195 3.35 12.36 9.60
C HIS A 195 3.59 10.97 10.21
N LEU A 196 2.76 10.01 9.81
CA LEU A 196 2.74 8.64 10.31
C LEU A 196 3.49 7.74 9.33
N ARG A 197 4.48 6.96 9.80
CA ARG A 197 5.31 6.07 8.97
C ARG A 197 5.19 4.62 9.44
N GLY A 198 4.87 3.71 8.52
CA GLY A 198 4.81 2.27 8.78
C GLY A 198 6.17 1.59 8.93
N GLY A 199 7.27 2.28 8.61
CA GLY A 199 8.64 1.76 8.63
C GLY A 199 9.68 2.84 8.33
N GLU A 200 10.94 2.44 8.23
CA GLU A 200 12.07 3.34 7.95
C GLU A 200 12.04 3.84 6.50
N VAL A 201 11.95 2.95 5.52
CA VAL A 201 11.71 3.35 4.14
C VAL A 201 10.21 3.42 3.93
N ALA A 202 9.62 4.60 4.09
CA ALA A 202 8.18 4.80 4.00
C ALA A 202 7.81 6.06 3.19
N ARG A 203 6.64 6.02 2.55
CA ARG A 203 6.19 7.08 1.64
C ARG A 203 4.69 7.32 1.74
N GLY A 204 4.31 8.59 1.70
CA GLY A 204 2.92 9.01 1.87
C GLY A 204 2.62 10.43 1.42
N GLY A 205 1.40 10.63 0.94
CA GLY A 205 0.88 11.98 0.64
C GLY A 205 0.62 12.81 1.90
N ILE A 206 0.75 14.14 1.80
CA ILE A 206 0.41 15.09 2.88
C ILE A 206 -0.92 15.77 2.58
N ARG A 207 -1.93 15.58 3.42
CA ARG A 207 -3.26 16.18 3.25
C ARG A 207 -3.41 17.50 4.01
N TRP A 208 -4.01 18.50 3.37
CA TRP A 208 -4.60 19.62 4.12
C TRP A 208 -6.01 19.24 4.57
N SER A 209 -6.21 19.14 5.88
CA SER A 209 -7.49 18.76 6.49
C SER A 209 -8.21 19.99 7.07
N ASP A 210 -9.54 19.97 6.99
CA ASP A 210 -10.44 20.89 7.68
C ASP A 210 -10.89 20.34 9.06
N ARG A 211 -10.53 19.10 9.39
CA ARG A 211 -10.89 18.39 10.63
C ARG A 211 -9.98 18.76 11.80
N ARG A 212 -10.03 20.01 12.26
CA ARG A 212 -9.16 20.51 13.34
C ARG A 212 -9.14 19.64 14.60
N GLU A 213 -10.27 19.06 14.99
CA GLU A 213 -10.38 18.31 16.26
C GLU A 213 -9.86 16.87 16.17
N ASP A 214 -9.78 16.27 14.97
CA ASP A 214 -9.45 14.84 14.81
C ASP A 214 -8.74 14.46 13.49
N PHE A 215 -8.00 15.40 12.87
CA PHE A 215 -7.29 15.15 11.61
C PHE A 215 -6.29 13.98 11.69
N ARG A 216 -5.72 13.68 12.87
CA ARG A 216 -4.86 12.50 13.03
C ARG A 216 -5.61 11.20 12.78
N THR A 217 -6.88 11.10 13.18
CA THR A 217 -7.73 9.93 12.91
C THR A 217 -7.95 9.76 11.41
N GLU A 218 -8.19 10.87 10.70
CA GLU A 218 -8.27 10.86 9.22
C GLU A 218 -6.95 10.37 8.60
N VAL A 219 -5.82 10.93 9.03
CA VAL A 219 -4.49 10.57 8.50
C VAL A 219 -4.15 9.11 8.80
N LEU A 220 -4.52 8.59 9.98
CA LEU A 220 -4.30 7.19 10.34
C LEU A 220 -5.09 6.24 9.42
N GLY A 221 -6.37 6.55 9.14
CA GLY A 221 -7.19 5.77 8.21
C GLY A 221 -6.59 5.74 6.80
N LEU A 222 -6.07 6.87 6.33
CA LEU A 222 -5.38 6.98 5.04
C LEU A 222 -4.04 6.25 5.01
N MET A 223 -3.26 6.30 6.09
CA MET A 223 -2.00 5.55 6.22
C MET A 223 -2.27 4.06 6.13
N LYS A 224 -3.32 3.56 6.79
CA LYS A 224 -3.73 2.15 6.73
C LYS A 224 -4.02 1.70 5.30
N ALA A 225 -4.83 2.47 4.56
CA ALA A 225 -5.08 2.19 3.14
C ALA A 225 -3.78 2.22 2.32
N GLN A 226 -2.88 3.17 2.61
CA GLN A 226 -1.59 3.28 1.94
C GLN A 226 -0.65 2.09 2.23
N MET A 227 -0.71 1.48 3.41
CA MET A 227 0.09 0.30 3.75
C MET A 227 -0.21 -0.86 2.80
N VAL A 228 -1.49 -1.12 2.53
CA VAL A 228 -1.93 -2.19 1.63
C VAL A 228 -1.62 -1.82 0.18
N LYS A 229 -1.85 -0.57 -0.21
CA LYS A 229 -1.53 -0.06 -1.56
C LYS A 229 -0.04 -0.15 -1.90
N ASN A 230 0.82 0.08 -0.92
CA ASN A 230 2.27 0.05 -1.11
C ASN A 230 2.86 -1.36 -1.10
N ALA A 231 2.05 -2.42 -0.95
CA ALA A 231 2.53 -3.80 -0.89
C ALA A 231 3.31 -4.25 -2.15
N VAL A 232 3.22 -3.50 -3.24
CA VAL A 232 3.94 -3.77 -4.51
C VAL A 232 5.20 -2.95 -4.73
N ILE A 233 5.46 -1.94 -3.92
CA ILE A 233 6.59 -1.02 -4.11
C ILE A 233 7.59 -1.10 -2.97
N VAL A 234 8.72 -0.42 -3.12
CA VAL A 234 9.82 -0.41 -2.15
C VAL A 234 9.42 0.18 -0.78
N PRO A 235 8.91 1.42 -0.69
CA PRO A 235 8.59 2.02 0.59
C PRO A 235 7.27 1.51 1.15
N VAL A 236 7.25 1.18 2.44
CA VAL A 236 5.99 0.90 3.14
C VAL A 236 5.11 2.16 3.25
N GLY A 237 3.84 1.98 3.62
CA GLY A 237 2.89 3.09 3.71
C GLY A 237 3.27 4.14 4.76
N ALA A 238 3.13 5.41 4.37
CA ALA A 238 3.09 6.55 5.28
C ALA A 238 1.92 7.47 4.93
N LYS A 239 1.60 8.42 5.82
CA LYS A 239 0.68 9.51 5.50
C LYS A 239 0.93 10.71 6.39
N GLY A 240 0.89 11.90 5.81
CA GLY A 240 0.88 13.15 6.56
C GLY A 240 -0.43 13.90 6.46
N GLY A 241 -0.65 14.80 7.39
CA GLY A 241 -1.70 15.79 7.26
C GLY A 241 -1.55 16.93 8.26
N PHE A 242 -2.14 18.08 7.93
CA PHE A 242 -2.09 19.27 8.76
C PHE A 242 -3.35 20.10 8.68
N VAL A 243 -3.52 20.94 9.69
CA VAL A 243 -4.63 21.89 9.84
C VAL A 243 -4.11 23.31 9.98
N VAL A 244 -4.82 24.27 9.41
CA VAL A 244 -4.55 25.70 9.56
C VAL A 244 -5.40 26.24 10.72
N LYS A 245 -4.76 26.79 11.75
CA LYS A 245 -5.42 27.22 13.00
C LYS A 245 -5.92 28.66 12.95
N ARG A 246 -5.28 29.50 12.13
CA ARG A 246 -5.55 30.94 12.00
C ARG A 246 -5.74 31.31 10.51
N PRO A 247 -6.77 30.78 9.82
CA PRO A 247 -7.03 31.16 8.44
C PRO A 247 -7.31 32.68 8.36
N PRO A 248 -6.82 33.39 7.33
CA PRO A 248 -7.03 34.82 7.19
C PRO A 248 -8.52 35.12 6.99
N ALA A 249 -9.03 36.13 7.70
CA ALA A 249 -10.44 36.56 7.61
C ALA A 249 -10.73 37.39 6.34
N GLU A 250 -9.71 38.02 5.76
CA GLU A 250 -9.80 38.88 4.58
C GLU A 250 -8.87 38.39 3.46
N GLY A 251 -9.09 38.83 2.22
CA GLY A 251 -8.25 38.47 1.07
C GLY A 251 -8.65 37.19 0.31
N GLY A 252 -9.79 36.57 0.69
CA GLY A 252 -10.42 35.49 -0.06
C GLY A 252 -9.55 34.24 -0.25
N ARG A 253 -9.79 33.53 -1.36
CA ARG A 253 -9.12 32.25 -1.67
C ARG A 253 -7.60 32.38 -1.80
N GLU A 254 -7.11 33.49 -2.34
CA GLU A 254 -5.67 33.69 -2.53
C GLU A 254 -4.93 33.84 -1.20
N ALA A 255 -5.47 34.63 -0.26
CA ALA A 255 -4.89 34.78 1.07
C ALA A 255 -4.91 33.45 1.84
N LEU A 256 -6.02 32.70 1.76
CA LEU A 256 -6.10 31.37 2.37
C LEU A 256 -5.05 30.42 1.79
N GLN A 257 -4.88 30.40 0.46
CA GLN A 257 -3.89 29.53 -0.17
C GLN A 257 -2.45 29.89 0.22
N LYS A 258 -2.13 31.18 0.36
CA LYS A 258 -0.83 31.63 0.89
C LYS A 258 -0.61 31.15 2.33
N GLU A 259 -1.64 31.22 3.19
CA GLU A 259 -1.55 30.71 4.57
C GLU A 259 -1.34 29.19 4.61
N VAL A 260 -2.07 28.44 3.79
CA VAL A 260 -1.94 26.99 3.67
C VAL A 260 -0.53 26.61 3.21
N ILE A 261 0.03 27.31 2.22
CA ILE A 261 1.41 27.11 1.78
C ILE A 261 2.39 27.40 2.93
N ALA A 262 2.22 28.49 3.67
CA ALA A 262 3.10 28.80 4.81
C ALA A 262 3.05 27.74 5.92
N CYS A 263 1.86 27.22 6.22
CA CYS A 263 1.67 26.13 7.17
C CYS A 263 2.28 24.82 6.66
N TYR A 264 2.13 24.52 5.37
CA TYR A 264 2.77 23.37 4.73
C TYR A 264 4.30 23.46 4.80
N ARG A 265 4.89 24.62 4.48
CA ARG A 265 6.34 24.85 4.63
C ARG A 265 6.80 24.59 6.06
N THR A 266 6.04 25.06 7.04
CA THR A 266 6.32 24.85 8.48
C THR A 266 6.34 23.35 8.83
N LEU A 267 5.39 22.57 8.31
CA LEU A 267 5.35 21.12 8.50
C LEU A 267 6.60 20.45 7.88
N ILE A 268 6.92 20.75 6.62
CA ILE A 268 8.09 20.16 5.93
C ILE A 268 9.39 20.49 6.67
N CYS A 269 9.61 21.76 7.01
CA CYS A 269 10.77 22.18 7.81
C CYS A 269 10.81 21.45 9.16
N GLY A 270 9.68 21.39 9.87
CA GLY A 270 9.60 20.72 11.17
C GLY A 270 9.90 19.21 11.12
N MET A 271 9.61 18.54 10.00
CA MET A 271 10.02 17.15 9.79
C MET A 271 11.52 17.04 9.47
N LEU A 272 12.03 17.85 8.55
CA LEU A 272 13.46 17.85 8.18
C LEU A 272 14.38 18.23 9.34
N ASP A 273 13.90 19.06 10.27
CA ASP A 273 14.60 19.40 11.51
C ASP A 273 14.94 18.17 12.37
N LEU A 274 14.24 17.05 12.19
CA LEU A 274 14.38 15.81 12.98
C LEU A 274 14.99 14.65 12.18
N THR A 275 15.09 14.77 10.86
CA THR A 275 15.53 13.70 9.96
C THR A 275 17.04 13.76 9.76
N ASP A 276 17.73 12.62 9.77
CA ASP A 276 19.16 12.59 9.46
C ASP A 276 19.38 12.93 7.97
N ASN A 277 20.52 13.49 7.61
CA ASN A 277 20.88 13.72 6.21
C ASN A 277 21.96 12.72 5.75
N LEU A 278 22.26 12.70 4.45
CA LEU A 278 23.38 11.94 3.89
C LEU A 278 24.33 12.84 3.13
N VAL A 279 25.56 12.88 3.61
CA VAL A 279 26.63 13.67 3.01
C VAL A 279 27.78 12.73 2.67
N ASN A 280 28.10 12.62 1.37
CA ASN A 280 29.13 11.72 0.85
C ASN A 280 28.95 10.25 1.32
N GLY A 281 27.71 9.78 1.34
CA GLY A 281 27.35 8.42 1.75
C GLY A 281 27.25 8.18 3.26
N ASN A 282 27.68 9.14 4.09
CA ASN A 282 27.63 9.02 5.55
C ASN A 282 26.39 9.69 6.11
N VAL A 283 25.78 9.06 7.12
CA VAL A 283 24.65 9.63 7.86
C VAL A 283 25.14 10.80 8.71
N VAL A 284 24.49 11.95 8.58
CA VAL A 284 24.78 13.17 9.33
C VAL A 284 23.54 13.55 10.13
N PRO A 285 23.58 13.51 11.48
CA PRO A 285 22.45 13.91 12.30
C PRO A 285 22.08 15.39 12.13
N PRO A 286 20.81 15.78 12.34
CA PRO A 286 20.43 17.18 12.39
C PRO A 286 21.12 17.87 13.59
N PRO A 287 21.51 19.15 13.45
CA PRO A 287 22.19 19.88 14.51
C PRO A 287 21.30 20.03 15.75
N ASP A 288 21.92 20.01 16.92
CA ASP A 288 21.27 20.25 18.22
C ASP A 288 20.04 19.35 18.49
N VAL A 289 20.11 18.08 18.05
CA VAL A 289 19.08 17.06 18.31
C VAL A 289 19.68 15.87 19.04
N ALA A 290 19.20 15.59 20.25
CA ALA A 290 19.43 14.31 20.92
C ALA A 290 18.60 13.21 20.25
N ARG A 291 19.22 12.05 20.01
CA ARG A 291 18.62 10.91 19.31
C ARG A 291 18.52 9.70 20.24
N TYR A 292 17.31 9.15 20.35
CA TYR A 292 17.01 7.92 21.11
C TYR A 292 16.53 6.77 20.20
N ASP A 293 16.80 6.90 18.90
CA ASP A 293 16.48 5.96 17.83
C ASP A 293 17.68 5.79 16.89
N GLU A 294 17.58 4.81 15.99
CA GLU A 294 18.59 4.51 14.98
C GLU A 294 18.70 5.60 13.90
N ASP A 295 19.63 5.44 12.95
CA ASP A 295 19.78 6.33 11.81
C ASP A 295 18.52 6.32 10.95
N ASP A 296 17.99 7.51 10.67
CA ASP A 296 16.76 7.71 9.90
C ASP A 296 16.95 8.82 8.85
N PRO A 297 17.70 8.52 7.76
CA PRO A 297 17.97 9.49 6.72
C PRO A 297 16.91 9.53 5.60
N TYR A 298 15.90 8.66 5.63
CA TYR A 298 14.93 8.52 4.56
C TYR A 298 13.59 9.17 4.92
N LEU A 299 13.23 10.24 4.22
CA LEU A 299 11.93 10.89 4.32
C LEU A 299 11.48 11.31 2.92
N VAL A 300 10.39 10.71 2.43
CA VAL A 300 9.78 11.04 1.14
C VAL A 300 8.31 11.36 1.33
N VAL A 301 7.86 12.46 0.74
CA VAL A 301 6.48 12.94 0.80
C VAL A 301 5.85 12.89 -0.59
N ALA A 302 4.53 12.99 -0.66
CA ALA A 302 3.83 13.12 -1.92
C ALA A 302 2.67 14.13 -1.81
N ALA A 303 2.14 14.52 -2.96
CA ALA A 303 0.91 15.29 -3.05
C ALA A 303 -0.32 14.49 -2.55
N ASP A 304 -1.29 15.17 -1.96
CA ASP A 304 -2.62 14.65 -1.63
C ASP A 304 -3.70 15.75 -1.80
N LYS A 305 -4.92 15.49 -1.35
CA LYS A 305 -6.01 16.46 -1.34
C LYS A 305 -5.58 17.74 -0.60
N GLY A 306 -5.76 18.87 -1.28
CA GLY A 306 -5.42 20.20 -0.77
C GLY A 306 -3.94 20.60 -0.94
N THR A 307 -3.07 19.69 -1.41
CA THR A 307 -1.63 19.91 -1.61
C THR A 307 -1.14 19.44 -2.98
N ALA A 308 -2.06 19.18 -3.92
CA ALA A 308 -1.78 18.57 -5.22
C ALA A 308 -0.63 19.23 -6.01
N THR A 309 -0.45 20.54 -5.88
CA THR A 309 0.57 21.32 -6.60
C THR A 309 1.80 21.67 -5.73
N PHE A 310 1.98 21.02 -4.58
CA PHE A 310 2.99 21.44 -3.59
C PHE A 310 4.30 20.63 -3.66
N SER A 311 4.41 19.62 -4.55
CA SER A 311 5.65 18.82 -4.67
C SER A 311 6.88 19.68 -4.97
N ASP A 312 6.77 20.66 -5.86
CA ASP A 312 7.88 21.60 -6.14
C ASP A 312 8.26 22.45 -4.92
N ILE A 313 7.28 22.80 -4.07
CA ILE A 313 7.52 23.53 -2.81
C ILE A 313 8.32 22.65 -1.86
N ALA A 314 7.95 21.38 -1.71
CA ALA A 314 8.66 20.42 -0.87
C ALA A 314 10.08 20.15 -1.37
N ASN A 315 10.25 19.93 -2.67
CA ASN A 315 11.57 19.76 -3.30
C ASN A 315 12.45 21.00 -3.15
N GLY A 316 11.87 22.19 -3.25
CA GLY A 316 12.58 23.44 -2.97
C GLY A 316 13.10 23.52 -1.54
N ILE A 317 12.28 23.14 -0.55
CA ILE A 317 12.72 23.09 0.86
C ILE A 317 13.80 22.02 1.08
N SER A 318 13.64 20.83 0.49
CA SER A 318 14.67 19.78 0.51
C SER A 318 16.02 20.31 0.01
N ALA A 319 16.02 21.06 -1.09
CA ALA A 319 17.21 21.71 -1.62
C ALA A 319 17.78 22.81 -0.68
N GLU A 320 16.91 23.64 -0.07
CA GLU A 320 17.32 24.63 0.94
C GLU A 320 18.02 23.98 2.15
N TYR A 321 17.57 22.81 2.58
CA TYR A 321 18.19 22.02 3.66
C TYR A 321 19.46 21.26 3.23
N GLY A 322 19.79 21.26 1.93
CA GLY A 322 20.84 20.38 1.38
C GLY A 322 20.53 18.90 1.60
N PHE A 323 19.25 18.54 1.68
CA PHE A 323 18.82 17.17 1.94
C PHE A 323 19.14 16.28 0.74
N TRP A 324 19.70 15.10 1.00
CA TRP A 324 20.30 14.24 -0.02
C TRP A 324 19.33 13.73 -1.08
N LEU A 325 18.02 13.74 -0.83
CA LEU A 325 17.02 13.34 -1.82
C LEU A 325 16.74 14.43 -2.85
N GLY A 326 17.15 15.69 -2.63
CA GLY A 326 16.97 16.76 -3.60
C GLY A 326 15.53 16.85 -4.12
N ASP A 327 15.33 16.70 -5.43
CA ASP A 327 14.02 16.71 -6.11
C ASP A 327 13.34 15.32 -6.21
N ALA A 328 13.92 14.31 -5.56
CA ALA A 328 13.28 13.04 -5.25
C ALA A 328 12.56 13.05 -3.88
N PHE A 329 12.69 14.12 -3.10
CA PHE A 329 12.03 14.27 -1.79
C PHE A 329 10.50 14.23 -1.89
N ALA A 330 9.95 14.82 -2.95
CA ALA A 330 8.54 14.79 -3.29
C ALA A 330 8.33 14.38 -4.76
N SER A 331 7.58 13.29 -4.96
CA SER A 331 7.21 12.79 -6.29
C SER A 331 6.11 13.63 -6.94
N GLY A 332 6.02 13.61 -8.28
CA GLY A 332 4.96 14.30 -9.03
C GLY A 332 5.10 15.83 -9.04
N GLY A 333 6.34 16.32 -8.97
CA GLY A 333 6.68 17.72 -9.23
C GLY A 333 6.81 18.03 -10.72
N SER A 334 7.21 19.27 -11.03
CA SER A 334 7.42 19.76 -12.41
C SER A 334 8.50 18.99 -13.20
N VAL A 335 9.40 18.30 -12.50
CA VAL A 335 10.43 17.42 -13.06
C VAL A 335 10.13 16.01 -12.55
N GLY A 336 9.42 15.21 -13.33
CA GLY A 336 8.91 13.89 -12.94
C GLY A 336 7.93 13.34 -13.97
N TYR A 337 7.21 12.29 -13.60
CA TYR A 337 6.19 11.69 -14.45
C TYR A 337 4.82 12.33 -14.18
N ASP A 338 4.18 12.91 -15.21
CA ASP A 338 2.83 13.44 -15.08
C ASP A 338 1.82 12.28 -15.18
N HIS A 339 1.26 11.88 -14.03
CA HIS A 339 0.34 10.75 -13.96
C HIS A 339 -0.94 10.96 -14.76
N LYS A 340 -1.38 12.22 -14.93
CA LYS A 340 -2.59 12.54 -15.69
C LYS A 340 -2.33 12.45 -17.18
N GLU A 341 -1.20 12.99 -17.65
CA GLU A 341 -0.77 12.86 -19.04
C GLU A 341 -0.52 11.40 -19.41
N MET A 342 0.14 10.65 -18.53
CA MET A 342 0.33 9.21 -18.72
C MET A 342 -0.97 8.41 -18.62
N GLY A 343 -1.96 8.91 -17.88
CA GLY A 343 -3.18 8.18 -17.51
C GLY A 343 -2.92 6.90 -16.70
N ILE A 344 -1.78 6.82 -16.02
CA ILE A 344 -1.22 5.56 -15.51
C ILE A 344 -2.12 4.90 -14.46
N THR A 345 -2.75 5.70 -13.58
CA THR A 345 -3.68 5.21 -12.57
C THR A 345 -4.93 4.59 -13.19
N ALA A 346 -5.49 5.23 -14.23
CA ALA A 346 -6.65 4.71 -14.94
C ALA A 346 -6.31 3.44 -15.73
N LYS A 347 -5.16 3.43 -16.42
CA LYS A 347 -4.64 2.26 -17.14
C LYS A 347 -4.45 1.06 -16.20
N GLY A 348 -3.87 1.28 -15.01
CA GLY A 348 -3.71 0.24 -14.00
C GLY A 348 -5.04 -0.38 -13.56
N ALA A 349 -6.03 0.46 -13.24
CA ALA A 349 -7.36 -0.02 -12.85
C ALA A 349 -8.09 -0.71 -14.03
N TRP A 350 -7.77 -0.32 -15.26
CA TRP A 350 -8.29 -0.95 -16.46
C TRP A 350 -7.72 -2.34 -16.72
N GLU A 351 -6.52 -2.67 -16.25
CA GLU A 351 -6.01 -4.05 -16.27
C GLU A 351 -6.91 -4.99 -15.46
N SER A 352 -7.40 -4.55 -14.30
CA SER A 352 -8.40 -5.27 -13.51
C SER A 352 -9.71 -5.46 -14.28
N VAL A 353 -10.21 -4.38 -14.91
CA VAL A 353 -11.44 -4.42 -15.72
C VAL A 353 -11.31 -5.43 -16.85
N LYS A 354 -10.21 -5.37 -17.64
CA LYS A 354 -9.93 -6.34 -18.71
C LYS A 354 -9.93 -7.76 -18.19
N ARG A 355 -9.28 -8.03 -17.06
CA ARG A 355 -9.25 -9.37 -16.47
C ARG A 355 -10.63 -9.88 -16.07
N HIS A 356 -11.43 -9.05 -15.39
CA HIS A 356 -12.79 -9.43 -15.00
C HIS A 356 -13.68 -9.76 -16.20
N PHE A 357 -13.62 -8.98 -17.28
CA PHE A 357 -14.38 -9.28 -18.49
C PHE A 357 -13.88 -10.50 -19.25
N ARG A 358 -12.55 -10.69 -19.33
CA ARG A 358 -11.95 -11.89 -19.91
C ARG A 358 -12.41 -13.17 -19.20
N GLU A 359 -12.50 -13.14 -17.87
CA GLU A 359 -13.05 -14.26 -17.08
C GLU A 359 -14.55 -14.51 -17.30
N LEU A 360 -15.26 -13.52 -17.85
CA LEU A 360 -16.65 -13.63 -18.29
C LEU A 360 -16.76 -13.97 -19.80
N GLY A 361 -15.64 -14.22 -20.48
CA GLY A 361 -15.59 -14.54 -21.90
C GLY A 361 -15.92 -13.36 -22.82
N ARG A 362 -15.65 -12.12 -22.39
CA ARG A 362 -15.91 -10.89 -23.17
C ARG A 362 -14.65 -10.05 -23.31
N ASN A 363 -14.45 -9.46 -24.49
CA ASN A 363 -13.36 -8.54 -24.74
C ASN A 363 -13.87 -7.10 -24.87
N VAL A 364 -13.75 -6.30 -23.80
CA VAL A 364 -14.16 -4.89 -23.76
C VAL A 364 -13.33 -3.95 -24.66
N GLN A 365 -12.29 -4.46 -25.32
CA GLN A 365 -11.54 -3.74 -26.35
C GLN A 365 -12.08 -4.00 -27.77
N LYS A 366 -12.97 -4.97 -27.95
CA LYS A 366 -13.53 -5.38 -29.25
C LYS A 366 -15.07 -5.41 -29.28
N GLU A 367 -15.72 -5.43 -28.11
CA GLU A 367 -17.16 -5.58 -27.95
C GLU A 367 -17.76 -4.43 -27.15
N ASP A 368 -18.95 -3.98 -27.55
CA ASP A 368 -19.71 -2.95 -26.83
C ASP A 368 -20.16 -3.42 -25.44
N PHE A 369 -20.11 -2.50 -24.47
CA PHE A 369 -20.53 -2.76 -23.09
C PHE A 369 -21.07 -1.49 -22.42
N THR A 370 -22.09 -1.65 -21.57
CA THR A 370 -22.73 -0.52 -20.87
C THR A 370 -21.98 -0.13 -19.60
N THR A 371 -21.86 1.18 -19.34
CA THR A 371 -21.10 1.71 -18.21
C THR A 371 -21.87 2.79 -17.47
N VAL A 372 -21.90 2.71 -16.14
CA VAL A 372 -22.23 3.84 -15.25
C VAL A 372 -20.95 4.37 -14.65
N GLY A 373 -20.77 5.69 -14.70
CA GLY A 373 -19.56 6.37 -14.25
C GLY A 373 -19.75 7.24 -13.01
N ILE A 374 -18.78 7.19 -12.09
CA ILE A 374 -18.67 8.13 -10.98
C ILE A 374 -17.51 9.08 -11.26
N GLY A 375 -17.79 10.30 -11.70
CA GLY A 375 -16.77 11.30 -12.04
C GLY A 375 -17.14 12.21 -13.20
N ASP A 376 -16.11 12.85 -13.76
CA ASP A 376 -16.22 13.87 -14.82
C ASP A 376 -15.04 13.72 -15.80
N MET A 377 -15.24 14.04 -17.08
CA MET A 377 -14.19 13.94 -18.10
C MET A 377 -12.99 14.84 -17.81
N SER A 378 -13.13 15.94 -17.06
CA SER A 378 -11.98 16.75 -16.66
C SER A 378 -11.06 16.08 -15.62
N GLY A 379 -11.56 15.03 -14.95
CA GLY A 379 -10.84 14.26 -13.93
C GLY A 379 -9.77 13.35 -14.53
N ASP A 380 -8.65 13.20 -13.83
CA ASP A 380 -7.55 12.32 -14.24
C ASP A 380 -8.03 10.87 -14.45
N VAL A 381 -8.46 10.21 -13.37
CA VAL A 381 -8.82 8.80 -13.42
C VAL A 381 -10.07 8.54 -14.25
N PHE A 382 -11.12 9.35 -14.05
CA PHE A 382 -12.38 9.18 -14.78
C PHE A 382 -12.19 9.41 -16.28
N GLY A 383 -11.60 10.56 -16.65
CA GLY A 383 -11.44 10.96 -18.04
C GLY A 383 -10.55 10.00 -18.81
N ASN A 384 -9.37 9.65 -18.26
CA ASN A 384 -8.50 8.66 -18.87
C ASN A 384 -9.22 7.31 -19.00
N GLY A 385 -9.86 6.81 -17.93
CA GLY A 385 -10.53 5.51 -17.93
C GLY A 385 -11.63 5.38 -18.99
N MET A 386 -12.45 6.43 -19.15
CA MET A 386 -13.50 6.47 -20.17
C MET A 386 -13.00 6.63 -21.61
N LEU A 387 -11.69 6.79 -21.81
CA LEU A 387 -11.03 6.82 -23.12
C LEU A 387 -10.19 5.56 -23.41
N LEU A 388 -10.16 4.58 -22.51
CA LEU A 388 -9.40 3.33 -22.70
C LEU A 388 -10.13 2.28 -23.55
N SER A 389 -11.37 2.53 -23.95
CA SER A 389 -12.07 1.71 -24.95
C SER A 389 -13.07 2.53 -25.77
N ARG A 390 -12.99 2.38 -27.10
CA ARG A 390 -13.94 2.94 -28.07
C ARG A 390 -15.32 2.27 -28.02
N HIS A 391 -15.42 1.12 -27.36
CA HIS A 391 -16.65 0.33 -27.22
C HIS A 391 -17.46 0.66 -25.95
N THR A 392 -16.99 1.63 -25.15
CA THR A 392 -17.65 2.05 -23.93
C THR A 392 -18.96 2.77 -24.24
N LYS A 393 -20.11 2.17 -23.90
CA LYS A 393 -21.42 2.85 -23.89
C LYS A 393 -21.65 3.47 -22.51
N LEU A 394 -21.27 4.73 -22.31
CA LEU A 394 -21.46 5.45 -21.06
C LEU A 394 -22.92 5.89 -20.91
N VAL A 395 -23.74 5.06 -20.27
CA VAL A 395 -25.20 5.28 -20.21
C VAL A 395 -25.61 6.30 -19.15
N ALA A 396 -24.76 6.48 -18.13
CA ALA A 396 -24.92 7.53 -17.15
C ALA A 396 -23.58 7.87 -16.49
N ALA A 397 -23.44 9.10 -16.03
CA ALA A 397 -22.36 9.51 -15.15
C ALA A 397 -22.81 10.57 -14.15
N PHE A 398 -22.16 10.69 -13.01
CA PHE A 398 -22.47 11.76 -12.07
C PHE A 398 -21.23 12.25 -11.31
N ASN A 399 -21.24 13.53 -10.93
CA ASN A 399 -20.19 14.17 -10.14
C ASN A 399 -20.80 15.02 -9.00
N HIS A 400 -20.08 16.02 -8.49
CA HIS A 400 -20.61 16.91 -7.45
C HIS A 400 -21.55 18.01 -7.99
N LEU A 401 -21.64 18.19 -9.30
CA LEU A 401 -22.40 19.25 -9.99
C LEU A 401 -23.57 18.71 -10.81
N HIS A 402 -23.39 17.62 -11.53
CA HIS A 402 -24.29 17.15 -12.57
C HIS A 402 -24.56 15.64 -12.48
N VAL A 403 -25.69 15.23 -13.07
CA VAL A 403 -26.01 13.88 -13.50
C VAL A 403 -26.17 13.91 -15.02
N PHE A 404 -25.32 13.16 -15.72
CA PHE A 404 -25.33 12.93 -17.16
C PHE A 404 -26.09 11.62 -17.44
N LEU A 405 -27.01 11.62 -18.40
CA LEU A 405 -27.78 10.47 -18.84
C LEU A 405 -27.74 10.38 -20.37
N ASP A 406 -27.43 9.20 -20.89
CA ASP A 406 -27.46 8.89 -22.32
C ASP A 406 -27.92 7.43 -22.49
N PRO A 407 -29.23 7.13 -22.60
CA PRO A 407 -29.74 5.77 -22.50
C PRO A 407 -29.21 4.75 -23.52
N ASP A 408 -28.91 5.16 -24.76
CA ASP A 408 -28.30 4.32 -25.80
C ASP A 408 -27.27 5.10 -26.63
N PRO A 409 -26.06 5.33 -26.08
CA PRO A 409 -25.05 6.13 -26.74
C PRO A 409 -24.45 5.37 -27.93
N ASP A 410 -24.20 6.08 -29.04
CA ASP A 410 -23.35 5.57 -30.12
C ASP A 410 -21.89 5.52 -29.62
N PRO A 411 -21.22 4.35 -29.59
CA PRO A 411 -19.88 4.23 -29.02
C PRO A 411 -18.84 5.13 -29.70
N GLY A 412 -18.91 5.25 -31.04
CA GLY A 412 -17.95 6.03 -31.82
C GLY A 412 -18.09 7.54 -31.62
N ALA A 413 -19.31 8.06 -31.79
CA ALA A 413 -19.62 9.47 -31.64
C ALA A 413 -19.45 9.95 -30.19
N SER A 414 -19.94 9.17 -29.22
CA SER A 414 -19.79 9.50 -27.79
C SER A 414 -18.33 9.40 -27.32
N PHE A 415 -17.50 8.52 -27.90
CA PHE A 415 -16.07 8.49 -27.63
C PHE A 415 -15.39 9.77 -28.12
N ALA A 416 -15.64 10.18 -29.37
CA ALA A 416 -15.04 11.39 -29.93
C ALA A 416 -15.44 12.64 -29.11
N GLU A 417 -16.68 12.69 -28.64
CA GLU A 417 -17.15 13.79 -27.78
C GLU A 417 -16.51 13.78 -26.39
N ARG A 418 -16.37 12.61 -25.76
CA ARG A 418 -15.63 12.46 -24.50
C ARG A 418 -14.17 12.88 -24.65
N GLU A 419 -13.52 12.53 -25.76
CA GLU A 419 -12.14 12.94 -26.06
C GLU A 419 -12.03 14.46 -26.21
N ARG A 420 -12.98 15.09 -26.91
CA ARG A 420 -13.08 16.56 -27.00
C ARG A 420 -13.22 17.19 -25.62
N LEU A 421 -14.13 16.68 -24.78
CA LEU A 421 -14.34 17.18 -23.42
C LEU A 421 -13.11 17.03 -22.53
N PHE A 422 -12.38 15.91 -22.64
CA PHE A 422 -11.14 15.69 -21.90
C PHE A 422 -10.06 16.73 -22.23
N GLY A 423 -9.97 17.13 -23.51
CA GLY A 423 -9.03 18.15 -23.98
C GLY A 423 -9.39 19.60 -23.62
N LEU A 424 -10.60 19.87 -23.14
CA LEU A 424 -11.02 21.22 -22.76
C LEU A 424 -10.48 21.64 -21.37
N PRO A 425 -10.01 22.89 -21.23
CA PRO A 425 -9.65 23.42 -19.91
C PRO A 425 -10.88 23.54 -18.99
N ARG A 426 -10.89 22.81 -17.87
CA ARG A 426 -11.94 22.85 -16.84
C ARG A 426 -13.36 22.50 -17.37
N SER A 427 -13.46 21.50 -18.23
CA SER A 427 -14.75 20.98 -18.70
C SER A 427 -15.61 20.42 -17.57
N THR A 428 -16.90 20.36 -17.85
CA THR A 428 -17.92 19.68 -17.06
C THR A 428 -18.89 18.94 -17.99
N TRP A 429 -19.74 18.08 -17.44
CA TRP A 429 -20.84 17.49 -18.21
C TRP A 429 -21.75 18.49 -18.94
N ALA A 430 -21.84 19.74 -18.49
CA ALA A 430 -22.63 20.77 -19.17
C ALA A 430 -22.04 21.22 -20.52
N ASP A 431 -20.75 20.91 -20.77
CA ASP A 431 -20.07 21.22 -22.03
C ASP A 431 -20.28 20.13 -23.09
N TYR A 432 -20.92 19.01 -22.74
CA TYR A 432 -21.22 17.89 -23.65
C TYR A 432 -22.21 18.34 -24.73
N ASP A 433 -21.92 18.01 -25.99
CA ASP A 433 -22.83 18.30 -27.10
C ASP A 433 -24.13 17.51 -26.97
N THR A 434 -25.18 18.19 -26.52
CA THR A 434 -26.52 17.61 -26.34
C THR A 434 -27.12 17.02 -27.61
N GLY A 435 -26.64 17.41 -28.80
CA GLY A 435 -27.07 16.82 -30.06
C GLY A 435 -26.58 15.38 -30.29
N LEU A 436 -25.58 14.94 -29.52
CA LEU A 436 -25.03 13.58 -29.56
C LEU A 436 -25.63 12.67 -28.48
N ILE A 437 -26.42 13.21 -27.56
CA ILE A 437 -27.10 12.43 -26.52
C ILE A 437 -28.31 11.73 -27.15
N SER A 438 -28.46 10.43 -26.87
CA SER A 438 -29.58 9.63 -27.37
C SER A 438 -30.94 10.10 -26.85
N GLU A 439 -32.01 9.62 -27.49
CA GLU A 439 -33.37 10.02 -27.15
C GLU A 439 -33.68 9.73 -25.67
N GLY A 440 -34.15 10.76 -24.98
CA GLY A 440 -34.54 10.69 -23.58
C GLY A 440 -33.41 10.94 -22.57
N GLY A 441 -32.18 11.14 -23.02
CA GLY A 441 -31.05 11.55 -22.19
C GLY A 441 -30.97 13.05 -21.90
N GLY A 442 -29.93 13.47 -21.19
CA GLY A 442 -29.65 14.87 -20.89
C GLY A 442 -28.63 15.08 -19.76
N VAL A 443 -28.31 16.35 -19.51
CA VAL A 443 -27.44 16.78 -18.41
C VAL A 443 -28.26 17.58 -17.40
N PHE A 444 -28.27 17.12 -16.15
CA PHE A 444 -29.10 17.69 -15.10
C PHE A 444 -28.25 18.18 -13.92
N PRO A 445 -28.52 19.38 -13.36
CA PRO A 445 -27.79 19.85 -12.19
C PRO A 445 -28.21 19.08 -10.92
N ARG A 446 -27.26 18.74 -10.05
CA ARG A 446 -27.52 18.12 -8.74
C ARG A 446 -28.31 19.01 -7.78
N THR A 447 -28.39 20.31 -8.06
CA THR A 447 -29.22 21.25 -7.31
C THR A 447 -30.69 21.25 -7.76
N ALA A 448 -31.05 20.49 -8.79
CA ALA A 448 -32.44 20.36 -9.22
C ALA A 448 -33.31 19.76 -8.10
N LYS A 449 -34.54 20.24 -7.96
CA LYS A 449 -35.50 19.68 -7.00
C LYS A 449 -36.05 18.31 -7.44
N SER A 450 -36.15 18.11 -8.74
CA SER A 450 -36.62 16.88 -9.37
C SER A 450 -36.14 16.85 -10.82
N ILE A 451 -35.89 15.64 -11.33
CA ILE A 451 -35.50 15.34 -12.71
C ILE A 451 -36.61 14.45 -13.30
N PRO A 452 -37.32 14.89 -14.35
CA PRO A 452 -38.33 14.06 -15.02
C PRO A 452 -37.66 12.87 -15.72
N LEU A 453 -38.25 11.69 -15.61
CA LEU A 453 -37.73 10.47 -16.23
C LEU A 453 -38.47 10.16 -17.52
N THR A 454 -37.71 10.02 -18.60
CA THR A 454 -38.21 9.55 -19.89
C THR A 454 -38.39 8.03 -19.89
N PRO A 455 -39.20 7.45 -20.80
CA PRO A 455 -39.36 6.00 -20.88
C PRO A 455 -38.03 5.23 -20.97
N GLN A 456 -37.06 5.75 -21.73
CA GLN A 456 -35.73 5.18 -21.90
C GLN A 456 -34.94 5.16 -20.58
N VAL A 457 -34.97 6.25 -19.81
CA VAL A 457 -34.30 6.33 -18.50
C VAL A 457 -35.01 5.46 -17.45
N LYS A 458 -36.34 5.36 -17.52
CA LYS A 458 -37.11 4.45 -16.65
C LYS A 458 -36.73 2.99 -16.87
N GLU A 459 -36.55 2.58 -18.12
CA GLU A 459 -36.07 1.25 -18.49
C GLU A 459 -34.66 0.99 -17.95
N LEU A 460 -33.72 1.92 -18.17
CA LEU A 460 -32.35 1.82 -17.64
C LEU A 460 -32.30 1.63 -16.11
N LEU A 461 -33.17 2.32 -15.37
CA LEU A 461 -33.24 2.24 -13.91
C LEU A 461 -34.07 1.06 -13.39
N GLY A 462 -34.99 0.53 -14.21
CA GLY A 462 -36.04 -0.39 -13.79
C GLY A 462 -37.01 0.27 -12.80
N THR A 463 -37.51 1.47 -13.11
CA THR A 463 -38.43 2.23 -12.23
C THR A 463 -39.67 2.74 -12.97
N GLU A 464 -40.80 2.81 -12.26
CA GLU A 464 -42.05 3.38 -12.77
C GLU A 464 -42.20 4.88 -12.47
N ALA A 465 -41.35 5.44 -11.61
CA ALA A 465 -41.44 6.83 -11.17
C ALA A 465 -41.34 7.82 -12.35
N ASP A 466 -42.22 8.82 -12.40
CA ASP A 466 -42.19 9.85 -13.45
C ASP A 466 -41.09 10.90 -13.25
N SER A 467 -40.58 11.04 -12.03
CA SER A 467 -39.49 11.95 -11.71
C SER A 467 -38.81 11.54 -10.41
N LEU A 468 -37.51 11.84 -10.27
CA LEU A 468 -36.71 11.56 -9.06
C LEU A 468 -35.92 12.79 -8.62
N THR A 469 -35.61 12.88 -7.33
CA THR A 469 -34.58 13.83 -6.88
C THR A 469 -33.20 13.38 -7.40
N PRO A 470 -32.21 14.28 -7.55
CA PRO A 470 -30.88 13.89 -8.01
C PRO A 470 -30.22 12.78 -7.17
N ASN A 471 -30.43 12.79 -5.84
CA ASN A 471 -29.88 11.73 -4.98
C ASN A 471 -30.61 10.39 -5.17
N ASP A 472 -31.94 10.40 -5.31
CA ASP A 472 -32.71 9.18 -5.60
C ASP A 472 -32.36 8.61 -6.99
N LEU A 473 -32.11 9.49 -7.97
CA LEU A 473 -31.64 9.11 -9.30
C LEU A 473 -30.27 8.43 -9.22
N ILE A 474 -29.30 9.04 -8.53
CA ILE A 474 -27.97 8.43 -8.33
C ILE A 474 -28.09 7.08 -7.61
N HIS A 475 -28.91 7.01 -6.57
CA HIS A 475 -29.19 5.77 -5.85
C HIS A 475 -29.77 4.69 -6.79
N GLY A 476 -30.65 5.07 -7.72
CA GLY A 476 -31.15 4.19 -8.79
C GLY A 476 -30.06 3.76 -9.77
N LEU A 477 -29.22 4.69 -10.23
CA LEU A 477 -28.12 4.43 -11.18
C LEU A 477 -27.08 3.47 -10.62
N LEU A 478 -26.73 3.60 -9.34
CA LEU A 478 -25.84 2.66 -8.66
C LEU A 478 -26.38 1.21 -8.67
N LYS A 479 -27.71 1.05 -8.73
CA LYS A 479 -28.37 -0.26 -8.79
C LYS A 479 -28.68 -0.70 -10.22
N ALA A 480 -28.39 0.10 -11.25
CA ALA A 480 -28.74 -0.21 -12.63
C ALA A 480 -28.10 -1.52 -13.10
N GLU A 481 -28.77 -2.22 -14.01
CA GLU A 481 -28.22 -3.43 -14.64
C GLU A 481 -27.34 -3.03 -15.82
N VAL A 482 -26.04 -2.95 -15.58
CA VAL A 482 -25.03 -2.54 -16.57
C VAL A 482 -23.82 -3.47 -16.54
N ASP A 483 -22.98 -3.40 -17.55
CA ASP A 483 -21.78 -4.24 -17.58
C ASP A 483 -20.71 -3.75 -16.59
N LEU A 484 -20.43 -2.44 -16.57
CA LEU A 484 -19.39 -1.82 -15.75
C LEU A 484 -19.94 -0.70 -14.87
N LEU A 485 -19.58 -0.71 -13.59
CA LEU A 485 -19.59 0.49 -12.74
C LEU A 485 -18.15 0.99 -12.58
N TRP A 486 -17.85 2.14 -13.18
CA TRP A 486 -16.52 2.74 -13.13
C TRP A 486 -16.47 3.85 -12.08
N ASN A 487 -15.68 3.64 -11.03
CA ASN A 487 -15.41 4.67 -10.03
C ASN A 487 -14.12 5.42 -10.37
N GLY A 488 -14.24 6.63 -10.93
CA GLY A 488 -13.12 7.56 -11.11
C GLY A 488 -13.20 8.80 -10.21
N GLY A 489 -14.07 8.77 -9.20
CA GLY A 489 -14.45 9.91 -8.36
C GLY A 489 -13.98 9.78 -6.91
N ILE A 490 -14.52 10.64 -6.04
CA ILE A 490 -14.25 10.66 -4.60
C ILE A 490 -15.57 10.51 -3.85
N GLY A 491 -15.61 9.59 -2.89
CA GLY A 491 -16.75 9.35 -2.01
C GLY A 491 -17.02 7.86 -1.84
N THR A 492 -17.74 7.48 -0.79
CA THR A 492 -18.12 6.09 -0.52
C THR A 492 -19.60 5.87 -0.83
N TYR A 493 -19.86 5.19 -1.94
CA TYR A 493 -21.17 5.00 -2.56
C TYR A 493 -21.81 3.65 -2.24
N VAL A 494 -21.02 2.68 -1.79
CA VAL A 494 -21.47 1.32 -1.52
C VAL A 494 -20.92 0.86 -0.17
N LYS A 495 -21.80 0.27 0.65
CA LYS A 495 -21.46 -0.35 1.94
C LYS A 495 -22.04 -1.76 2.05
N ALA A 496 -21.65 -2.52 3.07
CA ALA A 496 -22.37 -3.74 3.43
C ALA A 496 -23.76 -3.39 3.97
N SER A 497 -24.71 -4.31 3.84
CA SER A 497 -26.03 -4.13 4.45
C SER A 497 -26.02 -4.17 5.99
N THR A 498 -24.94 -4.65 6.60
CA THR A 498 -24.71 -4.66 8.05
C THR A 498 -24.09 -3.37 8.60
N GLU A 499 -23.55 -2.50 7.75
CA GLU A 499 -22.94 -1.22 8.17
C GLU A 499 -23.99 -0.11 8.20
N GLY A 500 -23.96 0.76 9.21
CA GLY A 500 -24.77 1.97 9.24
C GLY A 500 -24.17 3.09 8.39
N ASP A 501 -25.00 3.92 7.74
CA ASP A 501 -24.49 5.00 6.89
C ASP A 501 -23.59 6.00 7.65
N ALA A 502 -23.94 6.31 8.89
CA ALA A 502 -23.16 7.19 9.74
C ALA A 502 -21.78 6.62 10.12
N GLU A 503 -21.60 5.29 10.08
CA GLU A 503 -20.35 4.60 10.44
C GLU A 503 -19.31 4.67 9.31
N VAL A 504 -19.75 4.84 8.07
CA VAL A 504 -18.89 4.92 6.87
C VAL A 504 -18.01 6.19 6.87
N GLY A 505 -18.48 7.26 7.52
CA GLY A 505 -17.71 8.51 7.66
C GLY A 505 -17.79 9.47 6.46
N ASP A 506 -18.61 9.19 5.45
CA ASP A 506 -18.88 10.07 4.30
C ASP A 506 -20.33 10.58 4.28
N ARG A 507 -20.61 11.56 5.15
CA ARG A 507 -21.96 12.10 5.33
C ARG A 507 -22.59 12.69 4.07
N THR A 508 -21.77 13.13 3.10
CA THR A 508 -22.25 13.74 1.85
C THR A 508 -23.04 12.74 1.01
N ASN A 509 -22.68 11.46 1.11
CA ASN A 509 -23.25 10.39 0.29
C ASN A 509 -24.24 9.50 1.06
N ASP A 510 -24.50 9.75 2.35
CA ASP A 510 -25.41 8.93 3.17
C ASP A 510 -26.79 8.71 2.52
N SER A 511 -27.38 9.77 1.97
CA SER A 511 -28.73 9.69 1.37
C SER A 511 -28.81 8.94 0.04
N LEU A 512 -27.67 8.71 -0.63
CA LEU A 512 -27.62 8.04 -1.95
C LEU A 512 -26.92 6.68 -1.93
N ARG A 513 -26.26 6.34 -0.81
CA ARG A 513 -25.48 5.11 -0.65
C ARG A 513 -26.35 3.86 -0.82
N VAL A 514 -25.78 2.79 -1.36
CA VAL A 514 -26.46 1.50 -1.56
C VAL A 514 -25.73 0.36 -0.85
N GLY A 515 -26.43 -0.77 -0.65
CA GLY A 515 -25.82 -2.01 -0.20
C GLY A 515 -25.07 -2.71 -1.34
N GLY A 516 -23.95 -3.38 -1.05
CA GLY A 516 -23.23 -4.20 -2.03
C GLY A 516 -24.10 -5.30 -2.65
N LYS A 517 -25.03 -5.87 -1.87
CA LYS A 517 -26.02 -6.83 -2.36
C LYS A 517 -27.03 -6.25 -3.36
N ASP A 518 -27.22 -4.93 -3.37
CA ASP A 518 -28.21 -4.27 -4.23
C ASP A 518 -27.65 -3.94 -5.62
N LEU A 519 -26.33 -4.03 -5.79
CA LEU A 519 -25.68 -3.83 -7.08
C LEU A 519 -26.09 -4.93 -8.07
N ARG A 520 -26.28 -4.51 -9.32
CA ARG A 520 -26.63 -5.37 -10.46
C ARG A 520 -25.63 -5.28 -11.62
N CYS A 521 -24.60 -4.44 -11.48
CA CYS A 521 -23.51 -4.41 -12.45
C CYS A 521 -22.74 -5.73 -12.46
N ARG A 522 -22.13 -6.10 -13.60
CA ARG A 522 -21.31 -7.34 -13.69
C ARG A 522 -19.91 -7.16 -13.12
N VAL A 523 -19.30 -6.01 -13.42
CA VAL A 523 -17.94 -5.65 -13.05
C VAL A 523 -17.92 -4.27 -12.41
N VAL A 524 -17.09 -4.10 -11.39
CA VAL A 524 -16.73 -2.80 -10.82
C VAL A 524 -15.24 -2.58 -11.05
N GLY A 525 -14.87 -1.38 -11.53
CA GLY A 525 -13.48 -0.91 -11.56
C GLY A 525 -13.29 0.27 -10.61
N GLU A 526 -12.42 0.13 -9.61
CA GLU A 526 -12.15 1.17 -8.61
C GLU A 526 -10.86 1.95 -8.92
N GLY A 527 -10.94 2.84 -9.92
CA GLY A 527 -9.85 3.78 -10.19
C GLY A 527 -9.67 4.83 -9.08
N GLY A 528 -10.77 5.30 -8.48
CA GLY A 528 -10.78 6.20 -7.33
C GLY A 528 -10.58 5.46 -6.01
N ASN A 529 -10.19 6.17 -4.95
CA ASN A 529 -10.04 5.57 -3.61
C ASN A 529 -11.38 5.60 -2.84
N LEU A 530 -11.63 4.55 -2.05
CA LEU A 530 -12.72 4.44 -1.08
C LEU A 530 -14.13 4.58 -1.68
N GLY A 531 -14.34 4.12 -2.92
CA GLY A 531 -15.66 4.03 -3.54
C GLY A 531 -16.62 3.14 -2.77
N PHE A 532 -16.05 2.10 -2.17
CA PHE A 532 -16.75 1.04 -1.46
C PHE A 532 -16.13 0.86 -0.08
N THR A 533 -16.95 0.52 0.92
CA THR A 533 -16.41 -0.10 2.15
C THR A 533 -15.91 -1.51 1.83
N GLN A 534 -14.98 -2.04 2.62
CA GLN A 534 -14.51 -3.42 2.43
C GLN A 534 -15.66 -4.43 2.56
N GLY A 535 -16.56 -4.23 3.52
CA GLY A 535 -17.77 -5.05 3.66
C GLY A 535 -18.66 -5.00 2.43
N GLY A 536 -18.83 -3.81 1.81
CA GLY A 536 -19.60 -3.64 0.59
C GLY A 536 -19.01 -4.39 -0.61
N ARG A 537 -17.67 -4.40 -0.74
CA ARG A 537 -16.98 -5.19 -1.77
C ARG A 537 -17.22 -6.69 -1.59
N ILE A 538 -17.09 -7.19 -0.37
CA ILE A 538 -17.30 -8.60 -0.03
C ILE A 538 -18.75 -9.01 -0.29
N GLU A 539 -19.72 -8.20 0.14
CA GLU A 539 -21.15 -8.47 -0.07
C GLU A 539 -21.51 -8.54 -1.57
N TYR A 540 -20.95 -7.63 -2.40
CA TYR A 540 -21.12 -7.67 -3.85
C TYR A 540 -20.45 -8.89 -4.49
N ALA A 541 -19.22 -9.23 -4.07
CA ALA A 541 -18.48 -10.38 -4.58
C ALA A 541 -19.17 -11.72 -4.25
N LEU A 542 -19.77 -11.84 -3.07
CA LEU A 542 -20.54 -13.04 -2.67
C LEU A 542 -21.78 -13.26 -3.54
N LYS A 543 -22.33 -12.20 -4.15
CA LYS A 543 -23.45 -12.28 -5.12
C LYS A 543 -22.98 -12.65 -6.53
N GLY A 544 -21.69 -12.85 -6.76
CA GLY A 544 -21.09 -13.14 -8.06
C GLY A 544 -20.63 -11.90 -8.84
N GLY A 545 -20.71 -10.72 -8.23
CA GLY A 545 -20.11 -9.50 -8.79
C GLY A 545 -18.58 -9.59 -8.86
N ARG A 546 -17.98 -8.96 -9.88
CA ARG A 546 -16.52 -8.96 -10.06
C ARG A 546 -15.95 -7.62 -9.60
N ILE A 547 -15.17 -7.67 -8.52
CA ILE A 547 -14.50 -6.51 -7.93
C ILE A 547 -13.25 -6.97 -7.20
N TYR A 548 -12.18 -6.18 -7.24
CA TYR A 548 -11.04 -6.32 -6.33
C TYR A 548 -11.16 -5.30 -5.18
N MET A 549 -10.04 -4.71 -4.81
CA MET A 549 -9.97 -3.58 -3.89
C MET A 549 -9.27 -2.45 -4.63
N ASP A 550 -9.68 -1.20 -4.38
CA ASP A 550 -9.06 0.00 -4.94
C ASP A 550 -7.51 -0.03 -4.87
N ALA A 551 -6.92 -0.50 -3.77
CA ALA A 551 -5.47 -0.56 -3.61
C ALA A 551 -4.77 -1.54 -4.57
N VAL A 552 -5.50 -2.48 -5.17
CA VAL A 552 -5.00 -3.32 -6.28
C VAL A 552 -5.22 -2.59 -7.60
N ASP A 553 -6.46 -2.15 -7.86
CA ASP A 553 -6.86 -1.52 -9.13
C ASP A 553 -6.02 -0.28 -9.43
N ASN A 554 -5.93 0.66 -8.49
CA ASN A 554 -5.30 1.96 -8.71
C ASN A 554 -3.86 2.06 -8.14
N SER A 555 -3.20 0.92 -7.94
CA SER A 555 -1.80 0.84 -7.47
C SER A 555 -0.79 1.46 -8.43
N ALA A 556 -1.08 1.46 -9.74
CA ALA A 556 -0.18 1.98 -10.78
C ALA A 556 0.32 3.40 -10.51
N GLY A 557 -0.51 4.26 -9.93
CA GLY A 557 -0.10 5.62 -9.57
C GLY A 557 0.98 5.64 -8.48
N VAL A 558 0.90 4.78 -7.46
CA VAL A 558 1.93 4.78 -6.41
C VAL A 558 3.24 4.16 -6.92
N ASP A 559 3.12 3.17 -7.79
CA ASP A 559 4.22 2.43 -8.42
C ASP A 559 5.02 3.28 -9.41
N CYS A 560 4.35 4.00 -10.31
CA CYS A 560 5.00 4.96 -11.21
C CYS A 560 5.88 5.96 -10.46
N SER A 561 5.39 6.47 -9.34
CA SER A 561 6.19 7.36 -8.51
C SER A 561 7.30 6.67 -7.71
N ASP A 562 7.20 5.37 -7.42
CA ASP A 562 8.31 4.62 -6.81
C ASP A 562 9.48 4.51 -7.78
N HIS A 563 9.17 4.15 -9.04
CA HIS A 563 10.13 4.20 -10.13
C HIS A 563 10.72 5.61 -10.31
N GLU A 564 9.90 6.67 -10.28
CA GLU A 564 10.39 8.05 -10.36
C GLU A 564 11.45 8.34 -9.29
N VAL A 565 11.16 8.03 -8.02
CA VAL A 565 12.05 8.32 -6.89
C VAL A 565 13.35 7.52 -7.00
N ASN A 566 13.27 6.21 -7.28
CA ASN A 566 14.47 5.37 -7.40
C ASN A 566 15.33 5.73 -8.61
N ILE A 567 14.72 6.08 -9.75
CA ILE A 567 15.45 6.60 -10.91
C ILE A 567 16.17 7.91 -10.56
N LYS A 568 15.50 8.84 -9.87
CA LYS A 568 16.11 10.09 -9.44
C LYS A 568 17.27 9.87 -8.47
N ILE A 569 17.12 8.97 -7.49
CA ILE A 569 18.21 8.61 -6.54
C ILE A 569 19.46 8.13 -7.30
N LEU A 570 19.28 7.24 -8.29
CA LEU A 570 20.37 6.76 -9.12
C LEU A 570 21.02 7.90 -9.92
N LEU A 571 20.20 8.67 -10.65
CA LEU A 571 20.70 9.71 -11.55
C LEU A 571 21.35 10.87 -10.79
N ASP A 572 20.85 11.24 -9.62
CA ASP A 572 21.45 12.28 -8.78
C ASP A 572 22.84 11.87 -8.29
N THR A 573 23.06 10.59 -8.05
CA THR A 573 24.40 10.06 -7.70
C THR A 573 25.38 10.24 -8.85
N ILE A 574 24.93 10.00 -10.09
CA ILE A 574 25.72 10.18 -11.32
C ILE A 574 25.98 11.67 -11.62
N VAL A 575 24.99 12.54 -11.34
CA VAL A 575 25.17 13.99 -11.46
C VAL A 575 26.19 14.49 -10.44
N ARG A 576 26.14 13.99 -9.20
CA ARG A 576 27.10 14.35 -8.15
C ARG A 576 28.52 13.86 -8.43
N SER A 577 28.71 12.73 -9.12
CA SER A 577 30.05 12.30 -9.57
C SER A 577 30.60 13.13 -10.73
N GLY A 578 29.77 13.95 -11.38
CA GLY A 578 30.15 14.79 -12.51
C GLY A 578 30.05 14.11 -13.88
N ASP A 579 29.51 12.89 -13.93
CA ASP A 579 29.40 12.09 -15.15
C ASP A 579 28.18 12.50 -16.01
N MET A 580 27.26 13.31 -15.46
CA MET A 580 26.05 13.80 -16.12
C MET A 580 25.68 15.20 -15.62
N THR A 581 25.13 16.05 -16.50
CA THR A 581 24.52 17.33 -16.11
C THR A 581 23.05 17.17 -15.72
N GLY A 582 22.53 18.05 -14.87
CA GLY A 582 21.10 18.04 -14.52
C GLY A 582 20.14 18.16 -15.71
N LYS A 583 20.55 18.84 -16.79
CA LYS A 583 19.76 18.92 -18.03
C LYS A 583 19.66 17.56 -18.73
N GLN A 584 20.78 16.86 -18.89
CA GLN A 584 20.82 15.52 -19.46
C GLN A 584 20.04 14.51 -18.60
N ARG A 585 20.09 14.68 -17.26
CA ARG A 585 19.29 13.89 -16.32
C ARG A 585 17.80 13.99 -16.61
N ASN A 586 17.30 15.22 -16.75
CA ASN A 586 15.88 15.47 -16.98
C ASN A 586 15.41 14.98 -18.36
N GLU A 587 16.24 15.16 -19.40
CA GLU A 587 15.97 14.64 -20.74
C GLU A 587 15.89 13.10 -20.75
N LEU A 588 16.80 12.43 -20.03
CA LEU A 588 16.77 10.97 -19.88
C LEU A 588 15.53 10.49 -19.11
N LEU A 589 15.19 11.15 -17.99
CA LEU A 589 14.01 10.81 -17.19
C LEU A 589 12.73 10.85 -18.03
N ALA A 590 12.53 11.93 -18.78
CA ALA A 590 11.38 12.09 -19.68
C ALA A 590 11.36 11.04 -20.80
N GLY A 591 12.52 10.68 -21.34
CA GLY A 591 12.66 9.66 -22.38
C GLY A 591 12.27 8.24 -21.94
N MET A 592 12.16 7.97 -20.64
CA MET A 592 11.79 6.65 -20.10
C MET A 592 10.30 6.51 -19.74
N THR A 593 9.48 7.53 -19.99
CA THR A 593 8.07 7.58 -19.54
C THR A 593 7.24 6.38 -20.01
N GLU A 594 7.40 5.97 -21.27
CA GLU A 594 6.64 4.85 -21.85
C GLU A 594 7.02 3.52 -21.19
N GLU A 595 8.31 3.20 -21.12
CA GLU A 595 8.80 1.95 -20.51
C GLU A 595 8.49 1.86 -19.01
N VAL A 596 8.56 2.99 -18.27
CA VAL A 596 8.10 3.02 -16.87
C VAL A 596 6.61 2.69 -16.78
N GLY A 597 5.80 3.21 -17.72
CA GLY A 597 4.39 2.85 -17.82
C GLY A 597 4.19 1.34 -18.02
N GLU A 598 4.98 0.70 -18.87
CA GLU A 598 4.91 -0.75 -19.11
C GLU A 598 5.30 -1.57 -17.87
N LEU A 599 6.38 -1.20 -17.19
CA LEU A 599 6.83 -1.85 -15.95
C LEU A 599 5.76 -1.79 -14.86
N VAL A 600 5.13 -0.63 -14.70
CA VAL A 600 4.05 -0.41 -13.72
C VAL A 600 2.80 -1.23 -14.06
N LEU A 601 2.36 -1.19 -15.32
CA LEU A 601 1.18 -1.94 -15.75
C LEU A 601 1.40 -3.46 -15.66
N ARG A 602 2.64 -3.91 -15.81
CA ARG A 602 3.00 -5.31 -15.61
C ARG A 602 2.74 -5.76 -14.17
N ASP A 603 3.06 -4.94 -13.18
CA ASP A 603 2.80 -5.26 -11.77
C ASP A 603 1.28 -5.27 -11.46
N ASN A 604 0.48 -4.38 -12.07
CA ASN A 604 -0.99 -4.45 -12.01
C ASN A 604 -1.55 -5.75 -12.63
N TYR A 605 -1.04 -6.12 -13.79
CA TYR A 605 -1.42 -7.35 -14.47
C TYR A 605 -1.12 -8.59 -13.63
N ASP A 606 0.09 -8.68 -13.07
CA ASP A 606 0.55 -9.84 -12.31
C ASP A 606 -0.21 -10.01 -10.98
N GLN A 607 -0.55 -8.90 -10.30
CA GLN A 607 -1.35 -8.95 -9.08
C GLN A 607 -2.75 -9.50 -9.33
N THR A 608 -3.42 -8.99 -10.35
CA THR A 608 -4.77 -9.42 -10.68
C THR A 608 -4.77 -10.88 -11.14
N LEU A 609 -3.71 -11.34 -11.83
CA LEU A 609 -3.53 -12.75 -12.17
C LEU A 609 -3.36 -13.63 -10.93
N ALA A 610 -2.56 -13.18 -9.97
CA ALA A 610 -2.34 -13.90 -8.73
C ALA A 610 -3.64 -14.12 -7.94
N ILE A 611 -4.52 -13.11 -7.91
CA ILE A 611 -5.83 -13.19 -7.27
C ILE A 611 -6.73 -14.18 -8.02
N SER A 612 -6.81 -14.11 -9.35
CA SER A 612 -7.60 -15.07 -10.15
C SER A 612 -7.15 -16.52 -9.94
N ASN A 613 -5.84 -16.76 -9.95
CA ASN A 613 -5.27 -18.08 -9.67
C ASN A 613 -5.56 -18.55 -8.24
N ALA A 614 -5.61 -17.63 -7.26
CA ALA A 614 -5.97 -17.94 -5.88
C ALA A 614 -7.48 -18.26 -5.75
N LEU A 615 -8.34 -17.54 -6.47
CA LEU A 615 -9.79 -17.78 -6.50
C LEU A 615 -10.14 -19.16 -7.05
N ALA A 616 -9.45 -19.61 -8.10
CA ALA A 616 -9.61 -20.96 -8.63
C ALA A 616 -9.28 -22.07 -7.62
N LEU A 617 -8.52 -21.73 -6.56
CA LEU A 617 -8.17 -22.63 -5.46
C LEU A 617 -8.83 -22.25 -4.12
N ALA A 618 -9.78 -21.30 -4.11
CA ALA A 618 -10.36 -20.76 -2.89
C ALA A 618 -10.97 -21.84 -1.99
N HIS A 619 -11.85 -22.66 -2.56
CA HIS A 619 -12.54 -23.75 -1.87
C HIS A 619 -11.61 -24.90 -1.43
N PRO A 620 -10.80 -25.52 -2.32
CA PRO A 620 -9.95 -26.65 -1.92
C PRO A 620 -8.83 -26.26 -0.94
N MET A 621 -8.56 -24.96 -0.75
CA MET A 621 -7.52 -24.46 0.14
C MET A 621 -8.03 -23.68 1.36
N VAL A 622 -9.34 -23.69 1.67
CA VAL A 622 -9.88 -22.94 2.83
C VAL A 622 -9.12 -23.23 4.13
N ASP A 623 -8.82 -24.50 4.44
CA ASP A 623 -8.06 -24.86 5.64
C ASP A 623 -6.66 -24.25 5.69
N VAL A 624 -6.02 -24.10 4.53
CA VAL A 624 -4.72 -23.43 4.43
C VAL A 624 -4.88 -21.95 4.69
N HIS A 625 -5.91 -21.33 4.10
CA HIS A 625 -6.18 -19.90 4.26
C HIS A 625 -6.51 -19.55 5.72
N VAL A 626 -7.34 -20.34 6.41
CA VAL A 626 -7.64 -20.18 7.84
C VAL A 626 -6.37 -20.23 8.68
N ARG A 627 -5.53 -21.26 8.48
CA ARG A 627 -4.27 -21.40 9.24
C ARG A 627 -3.30 -20.26 8.94
N TYR A 628 -3.27 -19.79 7.71
CA TYR A 628 -2.39 -18.71 7.32
C TYR A 628 -2.82 -17.36 7.89
N ILE A 629 -4.12 -17.03 7.89
CA ILE A 629 -4.66 -15.84 8.57
C ILE A 629 -4.29 -15.88 10.05
N ARG A 630 -4.52 -17.01 10.74
CA ARG A 630 -4.12 -17.19 12.15
C ARG A 630 -2.62 -17.01 12.37
N HIS A 631 -1.79 -17.49 11.44
CA HIS A 631 -0.33 -17.31 11.53
C HIS A 631 0.07 -15.83 11.44
N LEU A 632 -0.53 -15.08 10.51
CA LEU A 632 -0.28 -13.64 10.37
C LEU A 632 -0.72 -12.88 11.63
N GLU A 633 -1.84 -13.25 12.25
CA GLU A 633 -2.28 -12.64 13.51
C GLU A 633 -1.36 -12.96 14.68
N GLN A 634 -0.95 -14.23 14.82
CA GLN A 634 -0.03 -14.65 15.89
C GLN A 634 1.33 -13.96 15.78
N SER A 635 1.78 -13.65 14.56
CA SER A 635 3.00 -12.88 14.33
C SER A 635 2.83 -11.37 14.55
N GLY A 636 1.61 -10.89 14.77
CA GLY A 636 1.28 -9.46 14.86
C GLY A 636 1.30 -8.72 13.52
N ALA A 637 1.48 -9.42 12.39
CA ALA A 637 1.52 -8.83 11.05
C ALA A 637 0.14 -8.38 10.56
N LEU A 638 -0.93 -9.02 11.02
CA LEU A 638 -2.31 -8.80 10.60
C LEU A 638 -3.24 -8.70 11.81
N ASN A 639 -4.25 -7.84 11.72
CA ASN A 639 -5.41 -7.86 12.60
C ASN A 639 -6.65 -8.07 11.72
N ARG A 640 -7.31 -9.24 11.83
CA ARG A 640 -8.40 -9.59 10.92
C ARG A 640 -9.61 -8.67 11.03
N GLU A 641 -9.92 -8.18 12.23
CA GLU A 641 -11.07 -7.30 12.48
C GLU A 641 -10.85 -5.95 11.82
N LEU A 642 -9.64 -5.39 11.97
CA LEU A 642 -9.28 -4.14 11.29
C LEU A 642 -9.35 -4.30 9.78
N GLU A 643 -8.90 -5.41 9.21
CA GLU A 643 -8.92 -5.63 7.76
C GLU A 643 -10.22 -6.22 7.22
N PHE A 644 -11.25 -6.40 8.05
CA PHE A 644 -12.54 -6.97 7.65
C PHE A 644 -12.39 -8.37 7.00
N LEU A 645 -11.41 -9.16 7.43
CA LEU A 645 -11.28 -10.57 7.03
C LEU A 645 -12.22 -11.45 7.85
N PRO A 646 -12.77 -12.53 7.25
CA PRO A 646 -13.80 -13.34 7.89
C PRO A 646 -13.28 -14.09 9.13
N SER A 647 -14.19 -14.38 10.06
CA SER A 647 -13.90 -15.24 11.20
C SER A 647 -13.72 -16.69 10.76
N ASP A 648 -13.21 -17.53 11.66
CA ASP A 648 -13.03 -18.94 11.38
C ASP A 648 -14.38 -19.65 11.20
N GLU A 649 -15.42 -19.20 11.91
CA GLU A 649 -16.80 -19.68 11.78
C GLU A 649 -17.36 -19.33 10.39
N THR A 650 -17.22 -18.08 9.95
CA THR A 650 -17.66 -17.66 8.61
C THR A 650 -16.95 -18.44 7.51
N LEU A 651 -15.65 -18.71 7.64
CA LEU A 651 -14.91 -19.54 6.68
C LEU A 651 -15.35 -21.00 6.69
N ALA A 652 -15.71 -21.55 7.85
CA ALA A 652 -16.25 -22.90 7.97
C ALA A 652 -17.63 -23.04 7.31
N GLU A 653 -18.51 -22.05 7.51
CA GLU A 653 -19.82 -21.97 6.84
C GLU A 653 -19.64 -21.92 5.32
N ARG A 654 -18.85 -20.96 4.81
CA ARG A 654 -18.57 -20.86 3.37
C ARG A 654 -17.97 -22.13 2.79
N ARG A 655 -17.08 -22.81 3.52
CA ARG A 655 -16.53 -24.10 3.09
C ARG A 655 -17.62 -25.15 2.90
N SER A 656 -18.58 -25.23 3.83
CA SER A 656 -19.68 -26.19 3.74
C SER A 656 -20.59 -25.95 2.52
N GLU A 657 -20.64 -24.71 2.04
CA GLU A 657 -21.38 -24.28 0.85
C GLU A 657 -20.57 -24.37 -0.45
N GLY A 658 -19.33 -24.89 -0.42
CA GLY A 658 -18.47 -24.97 -1.60
C GLY A 658 -17.68 -23.69 -1.90
N GLY A 659 -17.70 -22.71 -1.00
CA GLY A 659 -17.01 -21.43 -1.12
C GLY A 659 -15.69 -21.33 -0.33
N GLY A 660 -15.16 -20.11 -0.26
CA GLY A 660 -13.91 -19.75 0.44
C GLY A 660 -13.75 -18.24 0.59
N LEU A 661 -12.51 -17.74 0.47
CA LEU A 661 -12.25 -16.30 0.38
C LEU A 661 -12.71 -15.75 -0.98
N THR A 662 -13.23 -14.52 -0.94
CA THR A 662 -13.62 -13.70 -2.10
C THR A 662 -12.43 -12.93 -2.67
N ALA A 663 -12.60 -12.31 -3.84
CA ALA A 663 -11.53 -11.55 -4.49
C ALA A 663 -11.04 -10.36 -3.64
N PRO A 664 -11.91 -9.56 -3.00
CA PRO A 664 -11.48 -8.48 -2.08
C PRO A 664 -10.73 -9.00 -0.85
N GLU A 665 -11.09 -10.17 -0.32
CA GLU A 665 -10.39 -10.79 0.81
C GLU A 665 -9.02 -11.34 0.39
N PHE A 666 -8.90 -11.91 -0.82
CA PHE A 666 -7.61 -12.29 -1.38
C PHE A 666 -6.70 -11.11 -1.69
N ALA A 667 -7.25 -9.96 -2.12
CA ALA A 667 -6.47 -8.74 -2.31
C ALA A 667 -5.73 -8.31 -1.02
N ILE A 668 -6.44 -8.38 0.11
CA ILE A 668 -5.85 -8.13 1.44
C ILE A 668 -4.79 -9.19 1.76
N LEU A 669 -5.15 -10.47 1.66
CA LEU A 669 -4.24 -11.56 2.02
C LEU A 669 -2.96 -11.55 1.17
N LEU A 670 -3.07 -11.25 -0.12
CA LEU A 670 -1.95 -11.07 -1.05
C LEU A 670 -1.04 -9.94 -0.58
N SER A 671 -1.62 -8.78 -0.26
CA SER A 671 -0.88 -7.59 0.19
C SER A 671 -0.13 -7.83 1.49
N TYR A 672 -0.80 -8.41 2.51
CA TYR A 672 -0.15 -8.75 3.78
C TYR A 672 0.92 -9.83 3.64
N THR A 673 0.75 -10.75 2.68
CA THR A 673 1.79 -11.73 2.35
C THR A 673 3.03 -11.03 1.81
N LYS A 674 2.87 -10.10 0.85
CA LYS A 674 4.00 -9.34 0.28
C LYS A 674 4.69 -8.49 1.34
N ILE A 675 3.93 -7.75 2.15
CA ILE A 675 4.48 -6.91 3.23
C ILE A 675 5.30 -7.75 4.23
N THR A 676 4.76 -8.91 4.63
CA THR A 676 5.43 -9.79 5.60
C THR A 676 6.67 -10.44 5.00
N LEU A 677 6.54 -10.97 3.78
CA LEU A 677 7.65 -11.60 3.06
C LEU A 677 8.77 -10.60 2.77
N TYR A 678 8.44 -9.39 2.30
CA TYR A 678 9.41 -8.30 2.09
C TYR A 678 10.28 -8.07 3.33
N ARG A 679 9.67 -7.92 4.50
CA ARG A 679 10.41 -7.72 5.77
C ARG A 679 11.33 -8.91 6.07
N GLN A 680 10.80 -10.13 5.96
CA GLN A 680 11.58 -11.35 6.22
C GLN A 680 12.75 -11.54 5.24
N LEU A 681 12.59 -11.12 3.99
CA LEU A 681 13.66 -11.16 2.99
C LEU A 681 14.68 -10.06 3.23
N LEU A 682 14.24 -8.85 3.55
CA LEU A 682 15.11 -7.71 3.83
C LEU A 682 16.00 -7.95 5.07
N ASP A 683 15.46 -8.61 6.09
CA ASP A 683 16.17 -8.99 7.33
C ASP A 683 17.11 -10.20 7.14
N SER A 684 17.19 -10.77 5.93
CA SER A 684 18.04 -11.91 5.59
C SER A 684 19.27 -11.51 4.76
N ASP A 685 20.04 -12.51 4.32
CA ASP A 685 21.16 -12.37 3.38
C ASP A 685 20.75 -12.53 1.90
N LEU A 686 19.45 -12.71 1.63
CA LEU A 686 18.92 -12.89 0.27
C LEU A 686 19.19 -11.71 -0.66
N PRO A 687 19.09 -10.44 -0.22
CA PRO A 687 19.38 -9.31 -1.11
C PRO A 687 20.83 -9.24 -1.58
N GLU A 688 21.76 -9.91 -0.91
CA GLU A 688 23.17 -10.02 -1.29
C GLU A 688 23.48 -11.22 -2.21
N ASP A 689 22.48 -12.07 -2.50
CA ASP A 689 22.66 -13.22 -3.39
C ASP A 689 23.01 -12.74 -4.81
N PRO A 690 24.15 -13.17 -5.40
CA PRO A 690 24.57 -12.70 -6.72
C PRO A 690 23.57 -13.00 -7.83
N TYR A 691 22.81 -14.10 -7.73
CA TYR A 691 21.83 -14.47 -8.74
C TYR A 691 20.59 -13.58 -8.66
N LEU A 692 20.12 -13.30 -7.44
CA LEU A 692 18.93 -12.48 -7.21
C LEU A 692 19.20 -10.98 -7.34
N SER A 693 20.47 -10.57 -7.26
CA SER A 693 20.89 -9.19 -7.53
C SER A 693 20.52 -8.72 -8.95
N VAL A 694 20.32 -9.64 -9.92
CA VAL A 694 19.80 -9.33 -11.27
C VAL A 694 18.40 -8.72 -11.24
N GLU A 695 17.61 -8.98 -10.19
CA GLU A 695 16.30 -8.35 -10.02
C GLU A 695 16.39 -6.82 -9.82
N LEU A 696 17.53 -6.33 -9.33
CA LEU A 696 17.83 -4.90 -9.27
C LEU A 696 17.90 -4.30 -10.68
N GLU A 697 18.53 -5.00 -11.62
CA GLU A 697 18.61 -4.53 -13.00
C GLU A 697 17.22 -4.52 -13.63
N ARG A 698 16.45 -5.60 -13.46
CA ARG A 698 15.09 -5.74 -14.01
C ARG A 698 14.09 -4.70 -13.48
N TYR A 699 14.36 -4.09 -12.32
CA TYR A 699 13.57 -2.98 -11.79
C TYR A 699 13.72 -1.70 -12.63
N PHE A 700 14.90 -1.43 -13.19
CA PHE A 700 15.16 -0.19 -13.90
C PHE A 700 14.87 -0.30 -15.41
N PRO A 701 14.39 0.78 -16.05
CA PRO A 701 14.23 0.86 -17.50
C PRO A 701 15.52 0.56 -18.28
N THR A 702 15.38 0.04 -19.49
CA THR A 702 16.45 -0.34 -20.42
C THR A 702 17.52 0.73 -20.58
N PRO A 703 17.20 2.02 -20.78
CA PRO A 703 18.21 3.06 -20.90
C PRO A 703 19.15 3.17 -19.70
N LEU A 704 18.69 2.87 -18.47
CA LEU A 704 19.54 2.88 -17.28
C LEU A 704 20.37 1.61 -17.15
N ARG A 705 19.79 0.45 -17.49
CA ARG A 705 20.49 -0.84 -17.49
C ARG A 705 21.70 -0.80 -18.42
N GLU A 706 21.48 -0.35 -19.66
CA GLU A 706 22.54 -0.32 -20.69
C GLU A 706 23.62 0.73 -20.40
N ARG A 707 23.25 1.89 -19.85
CA ARG A 707 24.18 3.01 -19.64
C ARG A 707 24.87 3.00 -18.28
N PHE A 708 24.21 2.48 -17.25
CA PHE A 708 24.62 2.59 -15.85
C PHE A 708 24.55 1.27 -15.08
N GLY A 709 24.47 0.12 -15.76
CA GLY A 709 24.37 -1.20 -15.13
C GLY A 709 25.39 -1.43 -14.00
N GLU A 710 26.66 -1.09 -14.22
CA GLU A 710 27.72 -1.22 -13.20
C GLU A 710 27.48 -0.36 -11.94
N ARG A 711 26.75 0.77 -12.08
CA ARG A 711 26.44 1.69 -10.98
C ARG A 711 25.18 1.29 -10.22
N LEU A 712 24.36 0.39 -10.74
CA LEU A 712 23.14 -0.06 -10.06
C LEU A 712 23.43 -0.71 -8.72
N GLY A 713 24.55 -1.45 -8.59
CA GLY A 713 24.98 -2.06 -7.33
C GLY A 713 25.32 -1.05 -6.22
N GLU A 714 25.54 0.23 -6.56
CA GLU A 714 25.76 1.34 -5.62
C GLU A 714 24.44 1.99 -5.15
N HIS A 715 23.29 1.59 -5.72
CA HIS A 715 22.00 2.16 -5.36
C HIS A 715 21.72 1.97 -3.87
N ARG A 716 21.38 3.06 -3.17
CA ARG A 716 21.19 3.05 -1.72
C ARG A 716 20.13 2.05 -1.27
N LEU A 717 19.02 1.99 -2.01
CA LEU A 717 17.90 1.10 -1.72
C LEU A 717 18.00 -0.26 -2.44
N ARG A 718 19.21 -0.71 -2.82
CA ARG A 718 19.37 -1.97 -3.56
C ARG A 718 18.77 -3.16 -2.82
N ARG A 719 18.91 -3.20 -1.48
CA ARG A 719 18.44 -4.32 -0.66
C ARG A 719 16.91 -4.36 -0.67
N GLU A 720 16.29 -3.20 -0.50
CA GLU A 720 14.85 -3.02 -0.49
C GLU A 720 14.25 -3.30 -1.87
N ILE A 721 14.87 -2.83 -2.96
CA ILE A 721 14.43 -3.12 -4.34
C ILE A 721 14.46 -4.62 -4.61
N VAL A 722 15.58 -5.31 -4.31
CA VAL A 722 15.69 -6.77 -4.53
C VAL A 722 14.67 -7.52 -3.69
N ALA A 723 14.52 -7.18 -2.40
CA ALA A 723 13.54 -7.82 -1.52
C ALA A 723 12.10 -7.64 -2.03
N THR A 724 11.74 -6.43 -2.48
CA THR A 724 10.41 -6.14 -3.06
C THR A 724 10.17 -6.91 -4.34
N ARG A 725 11.13 -6.93 -5.29
CA ARG A 725 10.98 -7.64 -6.56
C ARG A 725 10.86 -9.15 -6.37
N VAL A 726 11.69 -9.74 -5.52
CA VAL A 726 11.61 -11.18 -5.20
C VAL A 726 10.30 -11.52 -4.49
N ALA A 727 9.86 -10.70 -3.52
CA ALA A 727 8.57 -10.91 -2.86
C ALA A 727 7.39 -10.80 -3.83
N ASN A 728 7.39 -9.81 -4.72
CA ASN A 728 6.38 -9.64 -5.75
C ASN A 728 6.36 -10.83 -6.71
N GLU A 729 7.50 -11.20 -7.28
CA GLU A 729 7.58 -12.31 -8.23
C GLU A 729 7.06 -13.61 -7.62
N LEU A 730 7.57 -13.95 -6.43
CA LEU A 730 7.22 -15.19 -5.75
C LEU A 730 5.73 -15.20 -5.42
N VAL A 731 5.19 -14.14 -4.82
CA VAL A 731 3.79 -14.11 -4.39
C VAL A 731 2.85 -14.05 -5.60
N ASN A 732 3.18 -13.30 -6.65
CA ASN A 732 2.34 -13.18 -7.84
C ASN A 732 2.26 -14.52 -8.59
N LYS A 733 3.37 -15.24 -8.73
CA LYS A 733 3.40 -16.51 -9.50
C LYS A 733 3.00 -17.72 -8.64
N ALA A 734 3.49 -17.79 -7.41
CA ALA A 734 3.31 -18.94 -6.53
C ALA A 734 2.13 -18.80 -5.56
N GLY A 735 1.52 -17.62 -5.43
CA GLY A 735 0.32 -17.35 -4.63
C GLY A 735 0.56 -17.13 -3.13
N PRO A 736 -0.43 -16.57 -2.41
CA PRO A 736 -0.25 -15.99 -1.07
C PRO A 736 0.13 -16.99 0.04
N SER A 737 -0.25 -18.26 -0.11
CA SER A 737 0.02 -19.29 0.92
C SER A 737 1.26 -20.14 0.65
N PHE A 738 2.02 -19.87 -0.42
CA PHE A 738 3.12 -20.73 -0.87
C PHE A 738 4.25 -20.85 0.15
N VAL A 739 4.83 -19.72 0.55
CA VAL A 739 5.96 -19.69 1.50
C VAL A 739 5.55 -20.28 2.84
N PHE A 740 4.37 -19.89 3.34
CA PHE A 740 3.82 -20.44 4.58
C PHE A 740 3.71 -21.97 4.54
N ARG A 741 3.12 -22.53 3.47
CA ARG A 741 2.97 -23.99 3.35
C ARG A 741 4.32 -24.70 3.26
N LEU A 742 5.24 -24.22 2.42
CA LEU A 742 6.55 -24.86 2.31
C LEU A 742 7.35 -24.75 3.60
N GLY A 743 7.25 -23.62 4.33
CA GLY A 743 7.84 -23.47 5.65
C GLY A 743 7.28 -24.47 6.65
N GLU A 744 5.96 -24.69 6.70
CA GLU A 744 5.36 -25.72 7.54
C GLU A 744 5.79 -27.15 7.17
N GLU A 745 6.01 -27.43 5.89
CA GLU A 745 6.31 -28.76 5.35
C GLU A 745 7.80 -29.13 5.42
N THR A 746 8.69 -28.14 5.44
CA THR A 746 10.15 -28.35 5.33
C THR A 746 10.93 -27.75 6.49
N GLY A 747 10.36 -26.82 7.25
CA GLY A 747 11.07 -26.03 8.25
C GLY A 747 11.97 -24.94 7.67
N ALA A 748 12.00 -24.78 6.34
CA ALA A 748 12.83 -23.78 5.67
C ALA A 748 12.33 -22.36 5.94
N THR A 749 13.30 -21.44 6.00
CA THR A 749 13.06 -20.01 6.11
C THR A 749 12.52 -19.42 4.80
N PRO A 750 11.85 -18.26 4.84
CA PRO A 750 11.41 -17.57 3.63
C PRO A 750 12.53 -17.34 2.61
N ALA A 751 13.75 -17.00 3.06
CA ALA A 751 14.90 -16.77 2.19
C ALA A 751 15.35 -18.06 1.47
N GLU A 752 15.39 -19.20 2.17
CA GLU A 752 15.71 -20.51 1.56
C GLU A 752 14.64 -20.93 0.55
N ILE A 753 13.36 -20.72 0.87
CA ILE A 753 12.24 -21.02 -0.03
C ILE A 753 12.32 -20.16 -1.29
N SER A 754 12.63 -18.86 -1.17
CA SER A 754 12.80 -17.96 -2.30
C SER A 754 13.93 -18.39 -3.22
N ARG A 755 15.10 -18.77 -2.67
CA ARG A 755 16.23 -19.28 -3.47
C ARG A 755 15.87 -20.58 -4.21
N ALA A 756 15.23 -21.52 -3.52
CA ALA A 756 14.79 -22.78 -4.10
C ALA A 756 13.70 -22.57 -5.17
N PHE A 757 12.80 -21.61 -4.97
CA PHE A 757 11.79 -21.21 -5.96
C PHE A 757 12.46 -20.68 -7.22
N THR A 758 13.39 -19.73 -7.08
CA THR A 758 14.12 -19.16 -8.22
C THR A 758 14.89 -20.23 -8.98
N ALA A 759 15.62 -21.10 -8.28
CA ALA A 759 16.30 -22.23 -8.91
C ALA A 759 15.33 -23.15 -9.66
N ALA A 760 14.18 -23.50 -9.05
CA ALA A 760 13.17 -24.34 -9.70
C ALA A 760 12.59 -23.73 -10.99
N VAL A 761 12.36 -22.41 -11.01
CA VAL A 761 11.87 -21.70 -12.20
C VAL A 761 12.91 -21.71 -13.32
N GLU A 762 14.18 -21.50 -12.98
CA GLU A 762 15.28 -21.36 -13.93
C GLU A 762 15.73 -22.70 -14.51
N VAL A 763 15.79 -23.75 -13.68
CA VAL A 763 16.18 -25.12 -14.10
C VAL A 763 15.33 -25.64 -15.25
N PHE A 764 14.03 -25.35 -15.24
CA PHE A 764 13.08 -25.83 -16.24
C PHE A 764 12.71 -24.78 -17.31
N GLY A 765 13.37 -23.62 -17.32
CA GLY A 765 13.06 -22.54 -18.27
C GLY A 765 11.61 -22.06 -18.19
N LEU A 766 11.06 -22.02 -16.98
CA LEU A 766 9.62 -21.86 -16.74
C LEU A 766 9.12 -20.41 -16.90
N ARG A 767 10.03 -19.43 -16.97
CA ARG A 767 9.69 -18.04 -17.32
C ARG A 767 9.06 -17.96 -18.71
N LYS A 768 9.68 -18.60 -19.71
CA LYS A 768 9.18 -18.61 -21.09
C LYS A 768 7.81 -19.27 -21.20
N ALA A 769 7.59 -20.40 -20.50
CA ALA A 769 6.27 -21.04 -20.48
C ALA A 769 5.19 -20.11 -19.91
N TRP A 770 5.53 -19.37 -18.85
CA TRP A 770 4.61 -18.43 -18.23
C TRP A 770 4.23 -17.30 -19.20
N GLU A 771 5.22 -16.69 -19.85
CA GLU A 771 5.01 -15.63 -20.86
C GLU A 771 4.18 -16.13 -22.06
N GLU A 772 4.45 -17.34 -22.55
CA GLU A 772 3.66 -17.95 -23.64
C GLU A 772 2.22 -18.23 -23.23
N ILE A 773 1.95 -18.58 -21.97
CA ILE A 773 0.59 -18.77 -21.45
C ILE A 773 -0.13 -17.41 -21.34
N GLU A 774 0.54 -16.36 -20.90
CA GLU A 774 -0.03 -15.00 -20.82
C GLU A 774 -0.32 -14.41 -22.20
N ALA A 775 0.48 -14.75 -23.21
CA ALA A 775 0.23 -14.32 -24.59
C ALA A 775 -1.08 -14.88 -25.18
N LEU A 776 -1.77 -15.80 -24.48
CA LEU A 776 -3.09 -16.32 -24.85
C LEU A 776 -4.26 -15.53 -24.28
N ASP A 777 -4.01 -14.36 -23.67
CA ASP A 777 -5.04 -13.43 -23.25
C ASP A 777 -6.02 -13.13 -24.39
N ASP A 778 -7.31 -13.33 -24.13
CA ASP A 778 -8.41 -13.18 -25.10
C ASP A 778 -8.37 -14.12 -26.33
N GLU A 779 -7.39 -15.03 -26.41
CA GLU A 779 -7.26 -16.05 -27.46
C GLU A 779 -7.83 -17.41 -27.02
N VAL A 780 -7.75 -17.73 -25.73
CA VAL A 780 -8.32 -18.95 -25.14
C VAL A 780 -9.23 -18.63 -23.95
N GLU A 781 -10.13 -19.54 -23.61
CA GLU A 781 -10.97 -19.38 -22.42
C GLU A 781 -10.12 -19.23 -21.15
N ALA A 782 -10.45 -18.24 -20.31
CA ALA A 782 -9.70 -17.92 -19.08
C ALA A 782 -9.53 -19.11 -18.13
N GLY A 783 -10.50 -20.04 -18.10
CA GLY A 783 -10.42 -21.27 -17.32
C GLY A 783 -9.28 -22.19 -17.77
N ASN A 784 -9.07 -22.35 -19.07
CA ASN A 784 -7.98 -23.14 -19.63
C ASN A 784 -6.62 -22.51 -19.29
N GLN A 785 -6.50 -21.19 -19.47
CA GLN A 785 -5.29 -20.45 -19.11
C GLN A 785 -4.94 -20.60 -17.63
N THR A 786 -5.93 -20.41 -16.75
CA THR A 786 -5.79 -20.62 -15.30
C THR A 786 -5.34 -22.05 -14.98
N GLY A 787 -5.91 -23.06 -15.66
CA GLY A 787 -5.52 -24.46 -15.52
C GLY A 787 -4.04 -24.69 -15.82
N MET A 788 -3.52 -24.09 -16.90
CA MET A 788 -2.10 -24.19 -17.29
C MET A 788 -1.19 -23.52 -16.25
N LEU A 789 -1.54 -22.33 -15.76
CA LEU A 789 -0.79 -21.61 -14.73
C LEU A 789 -0.78 -22.36 -13.38
N LEU A 790 -1.89 -23.01 -13.02
CA LEU A 790 -1.93 -23.88 -11.85
C LEU A 790 -1.09 -25.16 -12.05
N GLY A 791 -1.00 -25.68 -13.27
CA GLY A 791 -0.06 -26.74 -13.66
C GLY A 791 1.39 -26.33 -13.46
N TRP A 792 1.76 -25.15 -13.97
CA TRP A 792 3.06 -24.53 -13.77
C TRP A 792 3.40 -24.40 -12.28
N ARG A 793 2.46 -23.87 -11.48
CA ARG A 793 2.63 -23.68 -10.03
C ARG A 793 2.88 -24.99 -9.31
N ARG A 794 2.19 -26.07 -9.70
CA ARG A 794 2.39 -27.41 -9.11
C ARG A 794 3.80 -27.94 -9.39
N LEU A 795 4.31 -27.79 -10.61
CA LEU A 795 5.69 -28.20 -10.96
C LEU A 795 6.70 -27.41 -10.13
N VAL A 796 6.56 -26.09 -10.06
CA VAL A 796 7.47 -25.23 -9.29
C VAL A 796 7.42 -25.56 -7.80
N GLU A 797 6.23 -25.76 -7.21
CA GLU A 797 6.10 -26.14 -5.81
C GLU A 797 6.80 -27.47 -5.49
N ARG A 798 6.62 -28.48 -6.36
CA ARG A 798 7.26 -29.78 -6.18
C ARG A 798 8.78 -29.67 -6.28
N SER A 799 9.26 -28.96 -7.29
CA SER A 799 10.70 -28.75 -7.55
C SER A 799 11.35 -27.95 -6.42
N THR A 800 10.69 -26.90 -5.93
CA THR A 800 11.14 -26.11 -4.79
C THR A 800 11.29 -26.99 -3.54
N ARG A 801 10.26 -27.79 -3.22
CA ARG A 801 10.31 -28.73 -2.08
C ARG A 801 11.44 -29.76 -2.22
N TRP A 802 11.64 -30.28 -3.43
CA TRP A 802 12.71 -31.24 -3.71
C TRP A 802 14.08 -30.62 -3.49
N LEU A 803 14.32 -29.39 -3.99
CA LEU A 803 15.57 -28.67 -3.79
C LEU A 803 15.85 -28.42 -2.31
N LEU A 804 14.84 -28.00 -1.54
CA LEU A 804 14.97 -27.79 -0.09
C LEU A 804 15.36 -29.06 0.69
N ARG A 805 15.03 -30.25 0.18
CA ARG A 805 15.34 -31.53 0.83
C ARG A 805 16.66 -32.15 0.37
N ASN A 806 16.98 -32.01 -0.92
CA ASN A 806 18.11 -32.71 -1.55
C ASN A 806 19.36 -31.85 -1.74
N ARG A 807 19.29 -30.56 -1.41
CA ARG A 807 20.43 -29.64 -1.44
C ARG A 807 20.65 -29.02 -0.07
N ARG A 808 21.91 -28.69 0.22
CA ARG A 808 22.31 -28.13 1.51
C ARG A 808 22.01 -26.61 1.53
N PRO A 809 21.38 -26.09 2.60
CA PRO A 809 21.26 -24.65 2.79
C PRO A 809 22.59 -23.99 3.22
N PRO A 810 22.83 -22.70 2.88
CA PRO A 810 22.05 -21.92 1.92
C PRO A 810 22.24 -22.46 0.50
N LEU A 811 21.16 -22.50 -0.28
CA LEU A 811 21.18 -23.01 -1.64
C LEU A 811 21.97 -22.04 -2.54
N ASP A 812 23.06 -22.53 -3.16
CA ASP A 812 23.72 -21.83 -4.26
C ASP A 812 22.82 -21.90 -5.50
N VAL A 813 22.09 -20.82 -5.77
CA VAL A 813 21.17 -20.73 -6.91
C VAL A 813 21.91 -20.90 -8.22
N SER A 814 23.04 -20.20 -8.40
CA SER A 814 23.80 -20.22 -9.65
C SER A 814 24.41 -21.59 -9.93
N GLY A 815 25.03 -22.21 -8.92
CA GLY A 815 25.57 -23.57 -9.02
C GLY A 815 24.49 -24.61 -9.27
N THR A 816 23.34 -24.50 -8.58
CA THR A 816 22.21 -25.42 -8.76
C THR A 816 21.61 -25.31 -10.15
N VAL A 817 21.38 -24.08 -10.63
CA VAL A 817 20.87 -23.87 -11.99
C VAL A 817 21.86 -24.42 -13.00
N SER A 818 23.16 -24.10 -12.88
CA SER A 818 24.19 -24.60 -13.79
C SER A 818 24.26 -26.13 -13.82
N PHE A 819 24.10 -26.79 -12.67
CA PHE A 819 24.11 -28.26 -12.57
C PHE A 819 22.99 -28.93 -13.37
N PHE A 820 21.77 -28.38 -13.34
CA PHE A 820 20.63 -29.00 -14.02
C PHE A 820 20.36 -28.45 -15.43
N ARG A 821 20.82 -27.23 -15.76
CA ARG A 821 20.37 -26.50 -16.96
C ARG A 821 20.74 -27.17 -18.28
N GLU A 822 21.84 -27.92 -18.33
CA GLU A 822 22.25 -28.61 -19.56
C GLU A 822 21.37 -29.83 -19.83
N GLU A 823 21.06 -30.63 -18.81
CA GLU A 823 20.46 -31.96 -18.96
C GLU A 823 18.96 -31.99 -18.64
N ALA A 824 18.50 -31.26 -17.62
CA ALA A 824 17.12 -31.33 -17.15
C ALA A 824 16.09 -30.81 -18.17
N PRO A 825 16.30 -29.67 -18.89
CA PRO A 825 15.39 -29.24 -19.95
C PRO A 825 15.32 -30.21 -21.12
N GLY A 826 16.47 -30.75 -21.55
CA GLY A 826 16.54 -31.72 -22.65
C GLY A 826 15.77 -33.00 -22.32
N LEU A 827 15.96 -33.51 -21.10
CA LEU A 827 15.22 -34.65 -20.58
C LEU A 827 13.72 -34.34 -20.45
N ALA A 828 13.37 -33.18 -19.90
CA ALA A 828 11.99 -32.72 -19.75
C ALA A 828 11.24 -32.64 -21.09
N SER A 829 11.86 -32.05 -22.11
CA SER A 829 11.26 -31.95 -23.46
C SER A 829 11.05 -33.31 -24.13
N ASN A 830 11.86 -34.30 -23.78
CA ASN A 830 11.80 -35.65 -24.35
C ASN A 830 11.17 -36.68 -23.41
N ILE A 831 10.64 -36.27 -22.26
CA ILE A 831 10.22 -37.18 -21.19
C ILE A 831 9.14 -38.17 -21.66
N HIS A 832 8.28 -37.73 -22.56
CA HIS A 832 7.24 -38.52 -23.23
C HIS A 832 7.77 -39.76 -23.97
N ARG A 833 9.07 -39.80 -24.32
CA ARG A 833 9.70 -40.96 -24.98
C ARG A 833 10.02 -42.08 -24.02
N PHE A 834 10.24 -41.75 -22.75
CA PHE A 834 10.56 -42.69 -21.68
C PHE A 834 9.31 -43.14 -20.91
N MET A 835 8.20 -42.39 -21.06
CA MET A 835 6.91 -42.72 -20.47
C MET A 835 6.26 -43.94 -21.15
N ILE A 836 5.61 -44.77 -20.34
CA ILE A 836 4.93 -46.00 -20.77
C ILE A 836 3.46 -45.69 -21.12
N ASP A 837 2.82 -46.58 -21.88
CA ASP A 837 1.55 -46.37 -22.60
C ASP A 837 0.45 -45.64 -21.79
N GLY A 838 0.29 -45.95 -20.49
CA GLY A 838 -0.74 -45.34 -19.64
C GLY A 838 -0.52 -43.86 -19.34
N GLU A 839 0.70 -43.45 -18.97
CA GLU A 839 1.01 -42.04 -18.71
C GLU A 839 1.13 -41.25 -20.01
N LYS A 840 1.69 -41.89 -21.05
CA LYS A 840 1.79 -41.32 -22.39
C LYS A 840 0.40 -40.96 -22.92
N LYS A 841 -0.59 -41.85 -22.77
CA LYS A 841 -1.98 -41.58 -23.15
C LYS A 841 -2.57 -40.38 -22.41
N GLY A 842 -2.33 -40.25 -21.10
CA GLY A 842 -2.81 -39.10 -20.32
C GLY A 842 -2.21 -37.76 -20.77
N VAL A 843 -0.92 -37.76 -21.13
CA VAL A 843 -0.24 -36.58 -21.71
C VAL A 843 -0.79 -36.26 -23.11
N GLU A 844 -1.02 -37.27 -23.94
CA GLU A 844 -1.60 -37.11 -25.28
C GLU A 844 -3.02 -36.54 -25.20
N GLU A 845 -3.88 -37.08 -24.33
CA GLU A 845 -5.25 -36.59 -24.11
C GLU A 845 -5.28 -35.13 -23.60
N GLU A 846 -4.40 -34.78 -22.67
CA GLU A 846 -4.26 -33.40 -22.16
C GLU A 846 -3.78 -32.44 -23.25
N MET A 847 -2.80 -32.86 -24.05
CA MET A 847 -2.28 -32.07 -25.16
C MET A 847 -3.35 -31.85 -26.23
N GLU A 848 -4.09 -32.90 -26.63
CA GLU A 848 -5.19 -32.81 -27.58
C GLU A 848 -6.26 -31.83 -27.08
N ARG A 849 -6.68 -31.95 -25.81
CA ARG A 849 -7.66 -31.04 -25.21
C ARG A 849 -7.19 -29.58 -25.25
N LEU A 850 -5.93 -29.31 -24.94
CA LEU A 850 -5.39 -27.95 -24.97
C LEU A 850 -5.28 -27.40 -26.40
N VAL A 851 -4.90 -28.23 -27.37
CA VAL A 851 -4.85 -27.83 -28.78
C VAL A 851 -6.25 -27.55 -29.31
N GLU A 852 -7.24 -28.38 -28.97
CA GLU A 852 -8.66 -28.14 -29.30
C GLU A 852 -9.18 -26.84 -28.67
N ALA A 853 -8.65 -26.46 -27.50
CA ALA A 853 -8.95 -25.20 -26.83
C ALA A 853 -8.19 -23.98 -27.40
N GLY A 854 -7.41 -24.14 -28.49
CA GLY A 854 -6.70 -23.06 -29.17
C GLY A 854 -5.27 -22.82 -28.69
N VAL A 855 -4.73 -23.65 -27.79
CA VAL A 855 -3.35 -23.52 -27.31
C VAL A 855 -2.37 -24.02 -28.38
N PRO A 856 -1.28 -23.28 -28.70
CA PRO A 856 -0.26 -23.74 -29.62
C PRO A 856 0.30 -25.11 -29.23
N ALA A 857 0.44 -26.02 -30.20
CA ALA A 857 0.77 -27.43 -29.94
C ALA A 857 2.09 -27.64 -29.14
N GLU A 858 3.09 -26.79 -29.35
CA GLU A 858 4.35 -26.86 -28.60
C GLU A 858 4.17 -26.48 -27.12
N LEU A 859 3.39 -25.43 -26.85
CA LEU A 859 3.05 -25.04 -25.48
C LEU A 859 2.15 -26.10 -24.82
N ALA A 860 1.14 -26.59 -25.52
CA ALA A 860 0.26 -27.65 -25.04
C ALA A 860 1.04 -28.90 -24.61
N ARG A 861 2.03 -29.32 -25.41
CA ARG A 861 2.93 -30.44 -25.07
C ARG A 861 3.74 -30.17 -23.80
N ARG A 862 4.30 -28.96 -23.67
CA ARG A 862 5.08 -28.58 -22.46
C ARG A 862 4.20 -28.58 -21.22
N VAL A 863 3.01 -27.99 -21.31
CA VAL A 863 2.06 -27.95 -20.19
C VAL A 863 1.60 -29.35 -19.78
N ALA A 864 1.25 -30.19 -20.77
CA ALA A 864 0.83 -31.57 -20.52
C ALA A 864 1.93 -32.42 -19.85
N THR A 865 3.20 -32.07 -20.05
CA THR A 865 4.35 -32.79 -19.47
C THR A 865 4.84 -32.23 -18.13
N PHE A 866 4.30 -31.11 -17.63
CA PHE A 866 4.73 -30.51 -16.35
C PHE A 866 4.74 -31.51 -15.18
N GLY A 867 3.79 -32.44 -15.13
CA GLY A 867 3.75 -33.47 -14.09
C GLY A 867 4.96 -34.41 -14.12
N ALA A 868 5.37 -34.82 -15.32
CA ALA A 868 6.48 -35.73 -15.54
C ALA A 868 7.84 -35.04 -15.38
N MET A 869 7.95 -33.76 -15.80
CA MET A 869 9.18 -32.96 -15.74
C MET A 869 9.83 -32.93 -14.36
N PHE A 870 9.03 -33.02 -13.29
CA PHE A 870 9.54 -33.09 -11.93
C PHE A 870 10.54 -34.24 -11.71
N SER A 871 10.33 -35.39 -12.36
CA SER A 871 11.21 -36.58 -12.22
C SER A 871 12.60 -36.34 -12.81
N ALA A 872 12.78 -35.32 -13.65
CA ALA A 872 14.08 -34.99 -14.22
C ALA A 872 15.11 -34.60 -13.15
N LEU A 873 14.68 -34.05 -12.00
CA LEU A 873 15.59 -33.72 -10.90
C LEU A 873 16.21 -34.99 -10.30
N ASP A 874 15.38 -36.00 -10.01
CA ASP A 874 15.85 -37.31 -9.52
C ASP A 874 16.76 -37.99 -10.55
N VAL A 875 16.34 -38.01 -11.82
CA VAL A 875 17.07 -38.70 -12.89
C VAL A 875 18.45 -38.10 -13.11
N VAL A 876 18.58 -36.77 -13.14
CA VAL A 876 19.87 -36.10 -13.30
C VAL A 876 20.77 -36.40 -12.09
N ASP A 877 20.24 -36.39 -10.87
CA ASP A 877 21.00 -36.75 -9.68
C ASP A 877 21.51 -38.19 -9.72
N VAL A 878 20.64 -39.13 -10.12
CA VAL A 878 21.00 -40.55 -10.26
C VAL A 878 22.06 -40.73 -11.35
N ALA A 879 21.88 -40.11 -12.51
CA ALA A 879 22.82 -40.19 -13.62
C ALA A 879 24.23 -39.71 -13.21
N VAL A 880 24.30 -38.55 -12.55
CA VAL A 880 25.58 -38.00 -12.07
C VAL A 880 26.19 -38.89 -10.98
N ALA A 881 25.39 -39.40 -10.05
CA ALA A 881 25.87 -40.29 -8.99
C ALA A 881 26.38 -41.65 -9.54
N ALA A 882 25.75 -42.17 -10.58
CA ALA A 882 26.13 -43.42 -11.25
C ALA A 882 27.25 -43.23 -12.28
N GLY A 883 27.50 -42.00 -12.75
CA GLY A 883 28.45 -41.72 -13.83
C GLY A 883 27.92 -42.10 -15.22
N GLU A 884 26.60 -42.12 -15.40
CA GLU A 884 25.90 -42.53 -16.63
C GLU A 884 25.23 -41.33 -17.31
N ARG A 885 24.69 -41.53 -18.52
CA ARG A 885 23.96 -40.47 -19.23
C ARG A 885 22.54 -40.29 -18.67
N PRO A 886 22.01 -39.05 -18.59
CA PRO A 886 20.65 -38.81 -18.10
C PRO A 886 19.55 -39.58 -18.83
N GLU A 887 19.70 -39.83 -20.13
CA GLU A 887 18.72 -40.64 -20.88
C GLU A 887 18.73 -42.11 -20.48
N GLU A 888 19.90 -42.68 -20.17
CA GLU A 888 20.03 -44.08 -19.72
C GLU A 888 19.43 -44.24 -18.32
N ALA A 889 19.71 -43.29 -17.43
CA ALA A 889 19.07 -43.25 -16.12
C ALA A 889 17.55 -43.06 -16.23
N ALA A 890 17.06 -42.26 -17.18
CA ALA A 890 15.63 -42.07 -17.42
C ALA A 890 14.95 -43.36 -17.88
N GLU A 891 15.55 -44.08 -18.84
CA GLU A 891 15.03 -45.37 -19.33
C GLU A 891 14.85 -46.36 -18.18
N VAL A 892 15.84 -46.47 -17.29
CA VAL A 892 15.77 -47.34 -16.11
C VAL A 892 14.73 -46.83 -15.11
N TYR A 893 14.74 -45.52 -14.81
CA TYR A 893 13.83 -44.90 -13.83
C TYR A 893 12.36 -45.16 -14.21
N PHE A 894 11.96 -44.86 -15.45
CA PHE A 894 10.58 -45.04 -15.91
C PHE A 894 10.21 -46.52 -16.10
N ALA A 895 11.12 -47.37 -16.59
CA ALA A 895 10.86 -48.80 -16.70
C ALA A 895 10.67 -49.47 -15.32
N LEU A 896 11.43 -49.02 -14.31
CA LEU A 896 11.26 -49.48 -12.93
C LEU A 896 9.91 -49.00 -12.36
N GLY A 897 9.56 -47.73 -12.61
CA GLY A 897 8.30 -47.13 -12.20
C GLY A 897 7.08 -47.94 -12.65
N ASP A 898 7.07 -48.42 -13.89
CA ASP A 898 5.99 -49.26 -14.41
C ASP A 898 6.03 -50.70 -13.89
N ARG A 899 7.19 -51.37 -13.93
CA ARG A 899 7.31 -52.77 -13.46
C ARG A 899 6.90 -52.93 -12.00
N LEU A 900 7.22 -51.93 -11.17
CA LEU A 900 6.84 -51.90 -9.75
C LEU A 900 5.49 -51.21 -9.52
N ARG A 901 4.81 -50.72 -10.57
CA ARG A 901 3.53 -50.00 -10.52
C ARG A 901 3.55 -48.79 -9.58
N ILE A 902 4.69 -48.08 -9.54
CA ILE A 902 4.88 -46.88 -8.73
C ILE A 902 3.90 -45.78 -9.13
N HIS A 903 3.57 -45.67 -10.42
CA HIS A 903 2.60 -44.70 -10.93
C HIS A 903 1.19 -44.92 -10.36
N TRP A 904 0.76 -46.18 -10.28
CA TRP A 904 -0.50 -46.55 -9.63
C TRP A 904 -0.51 -46.14 -8.16
N LEU A 905 0.60 -46.39 -7.43
CA LEU A 905 0.74 -46.01 -6.03
C LEU A 905 0.72 -44.48 -5.86
N ARG A 906 1.46 -43.74 -6.69
CA ARG A 906 1.46 -42.27 -6.72
C ARG A 906 0.06 -41.72 -6.96
N GLY A 907 -0.69 -42.27 -7.92
CA GLY A 907 -2.07 -41.87 -8.18
C GLY A 907 -2.99 -42.07 -6.97
N HIS A 908 -2.82 -43.16 -6.20
CA HIS A 908 -3.58 -43.39 -4.97
C HIS A 908 -3.19 -42.42 -3.85
N ILE A 909 -1.89 -42.11 -3.71
CA ILE A 909 -1.42 -41.08 -2.77
C ILE A 909 -2.01 -39.72 -3.19
N GLU A 910 -2.04 -39.41 -4.48
CA GLU A 910 -2.63 -38.18 -4.98
C GLU A 910 -4.14 -38.10 -4.74
N ALA A 911 -4.86 -39.22 -4.77
CA ALA A 911 -6.29 -39.30 -4.46
C ALA A 911 -6.61 -39.19 -2.94
N LEU A 912 -5.61 -39.28 -2.05
CA LEU A 912 -5.84 -39.13 -0.61
C LEU A 912 -6.42 -37.74 -0.27
N PRO A 913 -7.37 -37.67 0.67
CA PRO A 913 -8.02 -36.43 1.05
C PRO A 913 -7.02 -35.42 1.65
N ARG A 914 -7.28 -34.14 1.41
CA ARG A 914 -6.50 -32.99 1.93
C ARG A 914 -7.29 -32.16 2.94
N ASP A 915 -8.27 -32.78 3.59
CA ASP A 915 -9.26 -32.13 4.45
C ASP A 915 -8.69 -31.66 5.80
N ASN A 916 -7.44 -31.97 6.11
CA ASN A 916 -6.72 -31.37 7.24
C ASN A 916 -5.20 -31.36 7.04
N ARG A 917 -4.51 -30.58 7.90
CA ARG A 917 -3.05 -30.42 7.93
C ARG A 917 -2.30 -31.76 7.93
N TRP A 918 -2.64 -32.66 8.85
CA TRP A 918 -1.88 -33.90 9.06
C TRP A 918 -1.97 -34.84 7.87
N ARG A 919 -3.16 -34.93 7.25
CA ARG A 919 -3.35 -35.70 6.02
C ARG A 919 -2.63 -35.06 4.83
N ALA A 920 -2.63 -33.74 4.72
CA ALA A 920 -1.86 -33.03 3.70
C ALA A 920 -0.35 -33.29 3.83
N LEU A 921 0.19 -33.23 5.06
CA LEU A 921 1.59 -33.54 5.36
C LEU A 921 1.92 -35.01 5.10
N ALA A 922 1.08 -35.94 5.56
CA ALA A 922 1.28 -37.37 5.34
C ALA A 922 1.26 -37.72 3.85
N ARG A 923 0.33 -37.13 3.08
CA ARG A 923 0.27 -37.26 1.62
C ARG A 923 1.53 -36.73 0.94
N ALA A 924 2.03 -35.57 1.36
CA ALA A 924 3.27 -35.02 0.83
C ALA A 924 4.46 -35.94 1.16
N ALA A 925 4.61 -36.36 2.42
CA ALA A 925 5.67 -37.27 2.86
C ALA A 925 5.65 -38.59 2.09
N LEU A 926 4.49 -39.28 2.02
CA LEU A 926 4.35 -40.54 1.28
C LEU A 926 4.72 -40.40 -0.19
N ARG A 927 4.28 -39.31 -0.82
CA ARG A 927 4.62 -39.06 -2.22
C ARG A 927 6.12 -38.89 -2.38
N ASP A 928 6.74 -38.06 -1.55
CA ASP A 928 8.15 -37.73 -1.66
C ASP A 928 9.03 -38.96 -1.33
N ASP A 929 8.63 -39.80 -0.37
CA ASP A 929 9.27 -41.09 -0.08
C ASP A 929 9.22 -42.01 -1.31
N VAL A 930 8.10 -42.05 -2.03
CA VAL A 930 7.97 -42.86 -3.24
C VAL A 930 8.87 -42.34 -4.38
N TYR A 931 9.06 -41.02 -4.51
CA TYR A 931 10.05 -40.46 -5.45
C TYR A 931 11.48 -40.83 -5.05
N GLY A 932 11.84 -40.60 -3.77
CA GLY A 932 13.17 -40.93 -3.26
C GLY A 932 13.51 -42.41 -3.35
N LEU A 933 12.56 -43.31 -3.08
CA LEU A 933 12.75 -44.75 -3.21
C LEU A 933 12.92 -45.17 -4.67
N GLN A 934 12.17 -44.59 -5.60
CA GLN A 934 12.35 -44.87 -7.03
C GLN A 934 13.74 -44.41 -7.49
N ALA A 935 14.16 -43.22 -7.09
CA ALA A 935 15.49 -42.69 -7.38
C ALA A 935 16.60 -43.58 -6.80
N ALA A 936 16.48 -44.03 -5.55
CA ALA A 936 17.48 -44.89 -4.91
C ALA A 936 17.55 -46.32 -5.48
N LEU A 937 16.47 -46.82 -6.09
CA LEU A 937 16.43 -48.11 -6.77
C LEU A 937 16.92 -48.07 -8.22
N THR A 938 16.88 -46.88 -8.83
CA THR A 938 17.40 -46.63 -10.17
C THR A 938 18.91 -46.52 -10.09
#